data_AF-A0A428USA3-F1
#
_entry.id   AF-A0A428USA3-F1
#
_cell.length_a   1.000
_cell.length_b   1.000
_cell.length_c   1.000
_cell.angle_alpha   90.00
_cell.angle_beta   90.00
_cell.angle_gamma   90.00
#
_symmetry.space_group_name_H-M   'P 1'
#
loop_
_entity.id
_entity.type
_entity.pdbx_description
1 polymer ?
#
loop_
_entity_poly.entity_id
_entity_poly.type
_entity_poly.pdbx_seq_one_letter_code
_entity_poly.pdbx_strand_id
1 'polypeptide(L)'
;MSNPEISPKTAPSLVLPPGKVVCQVSAVDTTANLAVPSDTLVQPPIPGHELMNFPTIAFLITHPSGDHVMFDLGTRKDFWNLPPPTAAIIDAKIPGINIEKNVIDILVEGGVDPKKLRAAIISHWHFDHVGDPSTFPETMEFIVGPGFSRDFLPGYPTVEGSPFFEGNFKDRKVNELSFSDLVVAGYRAVDYFGDGSLYILDTPGHAVGHISALVRTTVDTFAFLGGDIGHFGGSFRPTQYTPMPAELSPADIIPHYRQAAPFACSLFTACHPDQSNACTSPYYQPHSGEGSWYIDPPTAAKSIEGLTVVDADEKVLVLIAHDPGLLYTLPFFPHVLLKSFYNKHPETMASTYYAWAVVEHGKPLQKIELPIPEPTGTEILIQVSQCGVCHSDLHFWQGSYDLGGGKKMYVKDRGATLPRALGHEIVGTVAKLGPDVDANTFPVSVGDSRAVYPWVGCQNCGRCEDEHDNLCLAQKTRGVFAHGGFAQYITVPHPRYLVDYGNVEPSLACTFGCSGLTVLSSIKKLMPLKPHEPILLIGAGGLGLTGISMLKALGHKNIISADISPEKRAAALKAGATAVVDSAAQDAFDQIIQAAGGPLPAAIDFVACKQTAELALACVGKGGKVIAVGLVGGEMSISMVPFTFTCKSLIGNITGNPQHMRDVSELARSGRLESIPITEVPWEQANEAIQRLAEGKMALRSLELDCTTLVSLARNASQNAMASTRHVANVKSAAFNASINNGDFEGLARGIKSYHHSLSKANP
;
A
#
# COMPACT_ATOMS: atom_id res chain seq x y z
N MET A 1 11.08 34.84 17.27
CA MET A 1 9.84 35.63 17.28
C MET A 1 8.87 34.89 16.38
N SER A 2 7.68 34.53 16.86
CA SER A 2 6.68 33.87 16.02
C SER A 2 6.30 34.80 14.87
N ASN A 3 6.31 34.28 13.63
CA ASN A 3 5.77 35.03 12.50
C ASN A 3 4.27 35.27 12.74
N PRO A 4 3.73 36.46 12.41
CA PRO A 4 2.29 36.66 12.43
C PRO A 4 1.63 35.65 11.49
N GLU A 5 0.50 35.08 11.92
CA GLU A 5 -0.29 34.15 11.12
C GLU A 5 -0.83 34.89 9.88
N ILE A 6 -0.28 34.59 8.70
CA ILE A 6 -0.67 35.25 7.44
C ILE A 6 -1.79 34.44 6.81
N SER A 7 -2.98 35.03 6.73
CA SER A 7 -4.11 34.40 6.06
C SER A 7 -3.86 34.32 4.54
N PRO A 8 -4.10 33.15 3.91
CA PRO A 8 -3.99 33.00 2.46
C PRO A 8 -4.95 33.93 1.71
N LYS A 9 -4.51 34.51 0.59
CA LYS A 9 -5.40 35.17 -0.36
C LYS A 9 -6.04 34.12 -1.28
N THR A 10 -7.25 34.39 -1.74
CA THR A 10 -7.90 33.55 -2.75
C THR A 10 -7.15 33.61 -4.07
N ALA A 11 -6.76 32.45 -4.59
CA ALA A 11 -6.14 32.32 -5.91
C ALA A 11 -7.14 32.62 -7.03
N PRO A 12 -6.68 33.09 -8.21
CA PRO A 12 -7.50 33.11 -9.41
C PRO A 12 -8.11 31.73 -9.69
N SER A 13 -9.36 31.69 -10.14
CA SER A 13 -10.03 30.43 -10.47
C SER A 13 -9.38 29.77 -11.68
N LEU A 14 -9.00 28.49 -11.55
CA LEU A 14 -8.51 27.68 -12.66
C LEU A 14 -9.67 27.09 -13.46
N VAL A 15 -9.52 27.12 -14.78
CA VAL A 15 -10.39 26.35 -15.68
C VAL A 15 -9.85 24.92 -15.74
N LEU A 16 -10.47 24.04 -14.96
CA LEU A 16 -10.26 22.60 -15.01
C LEU A 16 -11.44 21.95 -15.76
N PRO A 17 -11.24 21.40 -16.96
CA PRO A 17 -12.33 20.84 -17.74
C PRO A 17 -13.02 19.67 -17.02
N PRO A 18 -14.36 19.53 -17.11
CA PRO A 18 -15.03 18.33 -16.62
C PRO A 18 -14.65 17.12 -17.46
N GLY A 19 -14.63 15.93 -16.85
CA GLY A 19 -14.30 14.69 -17.55
C GLY A 19 -14.56 13.47 -16.68
N LYS A 20 -14.67 12.30 -17.32
CA LYS A 20 -14.93 11.02 -16.63
C LYS A 20 -13.80 10.01 -16.79
N VAL A 21 -12.92 10.20 -17.78
CA VAL A 21 -11.81 9.30 -18.05
C VAL A 21 -10.64 9.70 -17.18
N VAL A 22 -10.21 8.77 -16.32
CA VAL A 22 -9.15 8.99 -15.34
C VAL A 22 -7.96 8.12 -15.70
N CYS A 23 -6.77 8.70 -15.61
CA CYS A 23 -5.50 8.00 -15.79
C CYS A 23 -4.90 7.67 -14.43
N GLN A 24 -4.13 6.60 -14.41
CA GLN A 24 -3.24 6.30 -13.30
C GLN A 24 -1.88 6.94 -13.58
N VAL A 25 -1.30 7.61 -12.60
CA VAL A 25 0.07 8.15 -12.68
C VAL A 25 0.96 7.35 -11.73
N SER A 26 2.22 7.11 -12.10
CA SER A 26 3.25 6.52 -11.24
C SER A 26 4.54 7.32 -11.38
N ALA A 27 5.13 7.77 -10.26
CA ALA A 27 6.45 8.39 -10.28
C ALA A 27 7.52 7.31 -10.48
N VAL A 28 8.48 7.58 -11.36
CA VAL A 28 9.60 6.68 -11.69
C VAL A 28 10.87 7.36 -11.21
N ASP A 29 11.52 6.77 -10.21
CA ASP A 29 12.86 7.19 -9.80
C ASP A 29 13.80 6.77 -10.92
N THR A 30 14.32 7.75 -11.67
CA THR A 30 15.17 7.48 -12.82
C THR A 30 16.57 7.05 -12.39
N THR A 31 16.86 7.03 -11.08
CA THR A 31 18.17 6.83 -10.45
C THR A 31 19.18 7.94 -10.74
N ALA A 32 18.81 8.92 -11.57
CA ALA A 32 19.68 10.03 -11.90
C ALA A 32 19.68 11.08 -10.79
N ASN A 33 20.87 11.43 -10.33
CA ASN A 33 21.13 12.47 -9.35
C ASN A 33 22.27 13.34 -9.85
N LEU A 34 22.00 14.64 -10.01
CA LEU A 34 22.94 15.63 -10.50
C LEU A 34 23.31 16.61 -9.38
N ALA A 35 24.57 17.01 -9.32
CA ALA A 35 25.00 18.16 -8.53
C ALA A 35 25.24 19.31 -9.50
N VAL A 36 24.51 20.42 -9.34
CA VAL A 36 24.55 21.55 -10.28
C VAL A 36 24.76 22.87 -9.52
N PRO A 37 25.63 23.78 -10.01
CA PRO A 37 25.76 25.13 -9.45
C PRO A 37 24.44 25.88 -9.54
N SER A 38 23.92 26.33 -8.40
CA SER A 38 22.58 26.93 -8.35
C SER A 38 22.50 28.24 -9.10
N ASP A 39 23.60 28.98 -9.22
CA ASP A 39 23.72 30.23 -9.97
C ASP A 39 23.61 30.06 -11.49
N THR A 40 23.45 28.83 -11.99
CA THR A 40 23.11 28.57 -13.40
C THR A 40 21.61 28.33 -13.61
N LEU A 41 20.85 28.10 -12.54
CA LEU A 41 19.44 27.72 -12.57
C LEU A 41 18.56 28.77 -11.89
N VAL A 42 18.93 29.22 -10.70
CA VAL A 42 18.12 30.09 -9.87
C VAL A 42 18.88 31.32 -9.38
N GLN A 43 18.13 32.37 -9.02
CA GLN A 43 18.66 33.57 -8.40
C GLN A 43 17.68 34.08 -7.32
N PRO A 44 18.17 34.80 -6.28
CA PRO A 44 19.58 35.07 -5.97
C PRO A 44 20.29 33.86 -5.36
N PRO A 45 21.63 33.86 -5.30
CA PRO A 45 22.37 32.85 -4.54
C PRO A 45 22.04 32.96 -3.04
N ILE A 46 21.70 31.84 -2.42
CA ILE A 46 21.46 31.75 -0.97
C ILE A 46 22.65 31.00 -0.33
N PRO A 47 23.23 31.49 0.78
CA PRO A 47 24.34 30.82 1.44
C PRO A 47 24.02 29.36 1.81
N GLY A 48 24.91 28.44 1.46
CA GLY A 48 24.74 26.99 1.65
C GLY A 48 23.96 26.29 0.53
N HIS A 49 23.49 27.04 -0.46
CA HIS A 49 22.78 26.53 -1.65
C HIS A 49 23.61 26.74 -2.93
N GLU A 50 24.92 26.99 -2.85
CA GLU A 50 25.79 27.25 -4.01
C GLU A 50 25.85 26.05 -4.96
N LEU A 51 25.78 24.84 -4.40
CA LEU A 51 25.68 23.59 -5.15
C LEU A 51 24.45 22.82 -4.66
N MET A 52 23.55 22.48 -5.57
CA MET A 52 22.29 21.80 -5.26
C MET A 52 22.26 20.40 -5.88
N ASN A 53 21.60 19.48 -5.19
CA ASN A 53 21.29 18.15 -5.71
C ASN A 53 19.94 18.16 -6.43
N PHE A 54 19.93 17.72 -7.67
CA PHE A 54 18.76 17.57 -8.52
C PHE A 54 18.58 16.10 -8.83
N PRO A 55 17.72 15.38 -8.09
CA PRO A 55 17.26 14.08 -8.56
C PRO A 55 16.46 14.27 -9.84
N THR A 56 16.30 13.23 -10.64
CA THR A 56 15.44 13.29 -11.82
C THR A 56 14.33 12.26 -11.68
N ILE A 57 13.09 12.73 -11.78
CA ILE A 57 11.88 11.91 -11.66
C ILE A 57 11.12 11.99 -12.98
N ALA A 58 10.83 10.82 -13.55
CA ALA A 58 9.95 10.68 -14.70
C ALA A 58 8.58 10.17 -14.24
N PHE A 59 7.56 10.18 -15.10
CA PHE A 59 6.23 9.70 -14.75
C PHE A 59 5.65 8.76 -15.80
N LEU A 60 5.14 7.62 -15.34
CA LEU A 60 4.39 6.67 -16.16
C LEU A 60 2.89 6.97 -16.03
N ILE A 61 2.25 7.31 -17.13
CA ILE A 61 0.81 7.54 -17.24
C ILE A 61 0.18 6.30 -17.87
N THR A 62 -0.76 5.67 -17.16
CA THR A 62 -1.54 4.52 -17.63
C THR A 62 -2.97 4.96 -17.91
N HIS A 63 -3.35 4.90 -19.19
CA HIS A 63 -4.69 5.22 -19.65
C HIS A 63 -5.60 3.98 -19.55
N PRO A 64 -6.91 4.12 -19.27
CA PRO A 64 -7.85 2.99 -19.17
C PRO A 64 -8.04 2.20 -20.48
N SER A 65 -7.60 2.72 -21.63
CA SER A 65 -7.50 1.95 -22.89
C SER A 65 -6.47 0.82 -22.83
N GLY A 66 -5.54 0.87 -21.85
CA GLY A 66 -4.38 0.01 -21.76
C GLY A 66 -3.09 0.62 -22.34
N ASP A 67 -3.15 1.85 -22.87
CA ASP A 67 -1.98 2.58 -23.35
C ASP A 67 -1.12 3.10 -22.19
N HIS A 68 0.20 3.06 -22.37
CA HIS A 68 1.16 3.69 -21.47
C HIS A 68 1.85 4.88 -22.16
N VAL A 69 1.92 6.01 -21.46
CA VAL A 69 2.60 7.22 -21.92
C VAL A 69 3.62 7.62 -20.86
N MET A 70 4.88 7.80 -21.27
CA MET A 70 5.91 8.37 -20.40
C MET A 70 5.86 9.89 -20.46
N PHE A 71 6.06 10.54 -19.33
CA PHE A 71 6.45 11.94 -19.24
C PHE A 71 7.90 11.97 -18.76
N ASP A 72 8.78 12.36 -19.68
CA ASP A 72 10.24 12.26 -19.61
C ASP A 72 10.81 10.83 -19.46
N LEU A 73 12.09 10.69 -19.78
CA LEU A 73 12.82 9.42 -19.85
C LEU A 73 14.12 9.42 -19.01
N GLY A 74 14.30 10.45 -18.17
CA GLY A 74 15.46 10.59 -17.29
C GLY A 74 16.77 10.83 -18.03
N THR A 75 17.88 10.37 -17.43
CA THR A 75 19.22 10.41 -18.03
C THR A 75 19.65 9.01 -18.47
N ARG A 76 20.41 8.89 -19.57
CA ARG A 76 21.02 7.60 -19.95
C ARG A 76 22.08 7.15 -18.93
N LYS A 77 22.07 5.87 -18.55
CA LYS A 77 23.00 5.31 -17.56
C LYS A 77 24.48 5.39 -17.98
N ASP A 78 24.73 5.37 -19.28
CA ASP A 78 26.04 5.54 -19.90
C ASP A 78 26.23 6.97 -20.42
N PHE A 79 25.97 7.97 -19.57
CA PHE A 79 26.01 9.41 -19.93
C PHE A 79 27.34 9.85 -20.57
N TRP A 80 28.45 9.17 -20.33
CA TRP A 80 29.73 9.40 -21.03
C TRP A 80 29.67 9.10 -22.54
N ASN A 81 28.65 8.41 -23.01
CA ASN A 81 28.37 8.13 -24.42
C ASN A 81 27.39 9.14 -25.04
N LEU A 82 27.15 10.30 -24.42
CA LEU A 82 26.36 11.38 -25.03
C LEU A 82 27.06 11.97 -26.26
N PRO A 83 26.31 12.64 -27.17
CA PRO A 83 26.92 13.36 -28.29
C PRO A 83 27.97 14.36 -27.81
N PRO A 84 29.06 14.60 -28.57
CA PRO A 84 30.16 15.45 -28.13
C PRO A 84 29.75 16.84 -27.61
N PRO A 85 28.78 17.56 -28.20
CA PRO A 85 28.31 18.83 -27.66
C PRO A 85 27.72 18.71 -26.25
N THR A 86 26.90 17.69 -26.01
CA THR A 86 26.24 17.46 -24.73
C THR A 86 27.24 16.98 -23.67
N ALA A 87 28.15 16.08 -24.04
CA ALA A 87 29.21 15.62 -23.16
C ALA A 87 30.10 16.80 -22.69
N ALA A 88 30.45 17.72 -23.59
CA ALA A 88 31.23 18.91 -23.26
C ALA A 88 30.49 19.86 -22.29
N ILE A 89 29.16 19.96 -22.40
CA ILE A 89 28.33 20.74 -21.46
C ILE A 89 28.35 20.10 -20.07
N ILE A 90 28.21 18.77 -19.98
CA ILE A 90 28.25 18.04 -18.71
C ILE A 90 29.61 18.23 -18.03
N ASP A 91 30.71 18.03 -18.77
CA ASP A 91 32.07 18.23 -18.26
C ASP A 91 32.31 19.65 -17.75
N ALA A 92 31.67 20.65 -18.37
CA ALA A 92 31.84 22.05 -18.01
C ALA A 92 30.95 22.49 -16.84
N LYS A 93 29.71 21.98 -16.75
CA LYS A 93 28.67 22.54 -15.87
C LYS A 93 28.19 21.60 -14.75
N ILE A 94 28.46 20.30 -14.83
CA ILE A 94 27.88 19.29 -13.93
C ILE A 94 28.99 18.65 -13.10
N PRO A 95 29.31 19.19 -11.91
CA PRO A 95 30.38 18.67 -11.05
C PRO A 95 30.12 17.27 -10.47
N GLY A 96 28.87 16.79 -10.48
CA GLY A 96 28.52 15.46 -9.99
C GLY A 96 27.34 14.87 -10.74
N ILE A 97 27.46 13.61 -11.13
CA ILE A 97 26.43 12.88 -11.87
C ILE A 97 26.47 11.41 -11.45
N ASN A 98 25.34 10.86 -11.04
CA ASN A 98 25.18 9.45 -10.70
C ASN A 98 23.88 8.93 -11.32
N ILE A 99 23.97 7.85 -12.10
CA ILE A 99 22.83 7.15 -12.70
C ILE A 99 23.10 5.65 -12.63
N GLU A 100 22.14 4.86 -12.16
CA GLU A 100 22.29 3.41 -12.06
C GLU A 100 21.61 2.67 -13.21
N LYS A 101 20.45 3.15 -13.68
CA LYS A 101 19.60 2.46 -14.66
C LYS A 101 19.03 3.40 -15.71
N ASN A 102 18.73 2.85 -16.89
CA ASN A 102 17.85 3.52 -17.83
C ASN A 102 16.39 3.37 -17.36
N VAL A 103 15.53 4.34 -17.66
CA VAL A 103 14.10 4.26 -17.32
C VAL A 103 13.44 2.99 -17.86
N ILE A 104 13.79 2.54 -19.07
CA ILE A 104 13.22 1.30 -19.61
C ILE A 104 13.57 0.06 -18.79
N ASP A 105 14.78 0.01 -18.20
CA ASP A 105 15.21 -1.10 -17.36
C ASP A 105 14.33 -1.15 -16.10
N ILE A 106 14.08 0.01 -15.49
CA ILE A 106 13.20 0.16 -14.31
C ILE A 106 11.77 -0.28 -14.63
N LEU A 107 11.23 0.14 -15.78
CA LEU A 107 9.88 -0.22 -16.22
C LEU A 107 9.72 -1.74 -16.41
N VAL A 108 10.67 -2.39 -17.08
CA VAL A 108 10.64 -3.84 -17.33
C VAL A 108 10.76 -4.62 -16.02
N GLU A 109 11.66 -4.22 -15.13
CA GLU A 109 11.80 -4.84 -13.80
C GLU A 109 10.50 -4.73 -12.97
N GLY A 110 9.78 -3.61 -13.10
CA GLY A 110 8.47 -3.43 -12.48
C GLY A 110 7.30 -4.05 -13.23
N GLY A 111 7.56 -4.85 -14.27
CA GLY A 111 6.55 -5.66 -14.97
C GLY A 111 5.81 -4.95 -16.11
N VAL A 112 6.27 -3.79 -16.56
CA VAL A 112 5.72 -3.14 -17.76
C VAL A 112 6.25 -3.82 -19.02
N ASP A 113 5.34 -4.23 -19.90
CA ASP A 113 5.70 -4.68 -21.25
C ASP A 113 6.04 -3.44 -22.11
N PRO A 114 7.30 -3.30 -22.58
CA PRO A 114 7.71 -2.18 -23.42
C PRO A 114 6.79 -1.95 -24.63
N LYS A 115 6.19 -3.01 -25.19
CA LYS A 115 5.30 -2.91 -26.36
C LYS A 115 4.02 -2.11 -26.09
N LYS A 116 3.65 -1.90 -24.82
CA LYS A 116 2.51 -1.06 -24.42
C LYS A 116 2.85 0.42 -24.30
N LEU A 117 4.14 0.78 -24.37
CA LEU A 117 4.57 2.18 -24.40
C LEU A 117 4.16 2.79 -25.75
N ARG A 118 3.07 3.53 -25.71
CA ARG A 118 2.48 4.22 -26.86
C ARG A 118 3.32 5.44 -27.25
N ALA A 119 3.68 6.26 -26.26
CA ALA A 119 4.38 7.50 -26.49
C ALA A 119 5.26 7.91 -25.30
N ALA A 120 6.24 8.77 -25.58
CA ALA A 120 6.96 9.55 -24.58
C ALA A 120 6.76 11.04 -24.87
N ILE A 121 6.21 11.76 -23.90
CA ILE A 121 6.20 13.22 -23.86
C ILE A 121 7.57 13.63 -23.35
N ILE A 122 8.32 14.31 -24.18
CA ILE A 122 9.61 14.89 -23.83
C ILE A 122 9.34 16.34 -23.43
N SER A 123 9.40 16.63 -22.13
CA SER A 123 9.10 17.97 -21.61
C SER A 123 10.00 19.01 -22.25
N HIS A 124 11.27 18.70 -22.45
CA HIS A 124 12.22 19.50 -23.23
C HIS A 124 13.50 18.70 -23.54
N TRP A 125 14.45 19.34 -24.25
CA TRP A 125 15.56 18.66 -24.90
C TRP A 125 16.75 18.29 -24.00
N HIS A 126 16.80 18.74 -22.74
CA HIS A 126 17.97 18.50 -21.89
C HIS A 126 18.22 16.99 -21.67
N PHE A 127 19.49 16.65 -21.49
CA PHE A 127 19.98 15.27 -21.51
C PHE A 127 19.38 14.39 -20.40
N ASP A 128 18.93 15.03 -19.33
CA ASP A 128 18.33 14.46 -18.14
C ASP A 128 16.81 14.29 -18.23
N HIS A 129 16.19 14.66 -19.35
CA HIS A 129 14.77 14.39 -19.62
C HIS A 129 14.57 13.44 -20.82
N VAL A 130 15.57 13.32 -21.70
CA VAL A 130 15.44 12.55 -22.96
C VAL A 130 15.94 11.11 -22.84
N GLY A 131 16.80 10.81 -21.86
CA GLY A 131 17.29 9.46 -21.57
C GLY A 131 18.08 8.84 -22.73
N ASP A 132 17.91 7.53 -22.92
CA ASP A 132 18.39 6.82 -24.11
C ASP A 132 17.20 6.34 -24.97
N PRO A 133 16.74 7.17 -25.94
CA PRO A 133 15.65 6.81 -26.84
C PRO A 133 15.86 5.48 -27.57
N SER A 134 17.10 5.07 -27.84
CA SER A 134 17.41 3.86 -28.61
C SER A 134 17.03 2.57 -27.89
N THR A 135 16.82 2.64 -26.57
CA THR A 135 16.44 1.50 -25.73
C THR A 135 14.92 1.27 -25.67
N PHE A 136 14.13 2.20 -26.21
CA PHE A 136 12.67 2.11 -26.27
C PHE A 136 12.19 1.54 -27.61
N PRO A 137 10.99 0.93 -27.68
CA PRO A 137 10.47 0.37 -28.93
C PRO A 137 10.39 1.39 -30.06
N GLU A 138 10.70 0.96 -31.29
CA GLU A 138 10.60 1.79 -32.49
C GLU A 138 9.17 2.30 -32.75
N THR A 139 8.17 1.57 -32.28
CA THR A 139 6.74 1.94 -32.38
C THR A 139 6.32 3.07 -31.44
N MET A 140 7.14 3.40 -30.44
CA MET A 140 6.85 4.47 -29.49
C MET A 140 6.98 5.83 -30.18
N GLU A 141 5.93 6.65 -30.08
CA GLU A 141 5.90 8.03 -30.57
C GLU A 141 6.62 8.99 -29.60
N PHE A 142 7.36 9.97 -30.11
CA PHE A 142 7.84 11.09 -29.31
C PHE A 142 6.95 12.30 -29.50
N ILE A 143 6.47 12.86 -28.40
CA ILE A 143 5.68 14.08 -28.38
C ILE A 143 6.58 15.20 -27.87
N VAL A 144 6.76 16.23 -28.67
CA VAL A 144 7.69 17.34 -28.41
C VAL A 144 7.00 18.68 -28.59
N GLY A 145 7.47 19.72 -27.90
CA GLY A 145 6.92 21.05 -28.05
C GLY A 145 7.42 21.80 -29.29
N PRO A 146 6.80 22.96 -29.59
CA PRO A 146 7.08 23.74 -30.79
C PRO A 146 8.56 24.10 -30.97
N GLY A 147 9.09 23.89 -32.18
CA GLY A 147 10.45 24.25 -32.56
C GLY A 147 11.49 23.16 -32.33
N PHE A 148 11.16 22.07 -31.65
CA PHE A 148 12.08 20.97 -31.37
C PHE A 148 12.69 20.38 -32.66
N SER A 149 11.85 20.07 -33.64
CA SER A 149 12.24 19.41 -34.89
C SER A 149 13.14 20.29 -35.73
N ARG A 150 12.88 21.61 -35.75
CA ARG A 150 13.70 22.59 -36.46
C ARG A 150 15.10 22.71 -35.84
N ASP A 151 15.17 22.72 -34.51
CA ASP A 151 16.40 23.07 -33.80
C ASP A 151 17.28 21.85 -33.49
N PHE A 152 16.69 20.65 -33.40
CA PHE A 152 17.40 19.47 -32.91
C PHE A 152 17.45 18.28 -33.89
N LEU A 153 16.71 18.33 -35.01
CA LEU A 153 16.70 17.28 -36.03
C LEU A 153 17.23 17.80 -37.39
N PRO A 154 18.06 17.04 -38.12
CA PRO A 154 18.62 15.74 -37.74
C PRO A 154 19.71 15.86 -36.65
N GLY A 155 19.98 14.76 -35.96
CA GLY A 155 20.97 14.73 -34.88
C GLY A 155 22.44 14.58 -35.32
N TYR A 156 23.33 14.42 -34.36
CA TYR A 156 24.73 14.04 -34.54
C TYR A 156 24.83 12.61 -35.13
N PRO A 157 25.73 12.34 -36.10
CA PRO A 157 26.78 13.23 -36.59
C PRO A 157 26.37 14.13 -37.76
N THR A 158 25.15 14.04 -38.28
CA THR A 158 24.71 14.85 -39.43
C THR A 158 24.74 16.35 -39.12
N VAL A 159 24.34 16.74 -37.91
CA VAL A 159 24.55 18.09 -37.37
C VAL A 159 25.53 18.01 -36.21
N GLU A 160 26.75 18.53 -36.41
CA GLU A 160 27.86 18.42 -35.45
C GLU A 160 27.52 19.02 -34.08
N GLY A 161 26.78 20.13 -34.05
CA GLY A 161 26.34 20.81 -32.83
C GLY A 161 25.08 20.25 -32.19
N SER A 162 24.48 19.19 -32.72
CA SER A 162 23.23 18.66 -32.17
C SER A 162 23.45 17.96 -30.82
N PRO A 163 22.56 18.19 -29.83
CA PRO A 163 22.65 17.54 -28.54
C PRO A 163 22.19 16.07 -28.55
N PHE A 164 21.68 15.56 -29.68
CA PHE A 164 21.15 14.20 -29.82
C PHE A 164 21.88 13.39 -30.87
N PHE A 165 21.87 12.06 -30.72
CA PHE A 165 22.20 11.17 -31.84
C PHE A 165 21.08 11.17 -32.86
N GLU A 166 21.41 11.24 -34.15
CA GLU A 166 20.45 11.15 -35.24
C GLU A 166 19.61 9.87 -35.16
N GLY A 167 20.25 8.75 -34.83
CA GLY A 167 19.61 7.44 -34.68
C GLY A 167 18.54 7.38 -33.58
N ASN A 168 18.49 8.33 -32.64
CA ASN A 168 17.47 8.36 -31.60
C ASN A 168 16.07 8.63 -32.16
N PHE A 169 16.00 9.39 -33.26
CA PHE A 169 14.75 9.89 -33.85
C PHE A 169 14.56 9.49 -35.32
N LYS A 170 15.64 9.08 -36.00
CA LYS A 170 15.57 8.64 -37.39
C LYS A 170 14.59 7.47 -37.55
N ASP A 171 13.74 7.57 -38.56
CA ASP A 171 12.69 6.59 -38.90
C ASP A 171 11.64 6.34 -37.79
N ARG A 172 11.59 7.20 -36.77
CA ARG A 172 10.59 7.17 -35.69
C ARG A 172 9.59 8.30 -35.83
N LYS A 173 8.40 8.12 -35.23
CA LYS A 173 7.36 9.14 -35.23
C LYS A 173 7.68 10.21 -34.19
N VAL A 174 8.09 11.39 -34.64
CA VAL A 174 8.22 12.61 -33.83
C VAL A 174 7.04 13.52 -34.13
N ASN A 175 6.18 13.73 -33.14
CA ASN A 175 4.99 14.56 -33.21
C ASN A 175 5.23 15.89 -32.47
N GLU A 176 5.60 16.91 -33.24
CA GLU A 176 5.72 18.26 -32.74
C GLU A 176 4.35 18.93 -32.61
N LEU A 177 4.01 19.33 -31.38
CA LEU A 177 2.72 19.90 -31.09
C LEU A 177 2.60 21.33 -31.61
N SER A 178 1.39 21.66 -32.09
CA SER A 178 0.95 23.03 -32.32
C SER A 178 -0.19 23.34 -31.36
N PHE A 179 -0.04 24.39 -30.57
CA PHE A 179 -1.06 24.82 -29.62
C PHE A 179 -2.12 25.70 -30.29
N SER A 180 -3.40 25.42 -30.02
CA SER A 180 -4.56 26.17 -30.50
C SER A 180 -5.09 27.14 -29.43
N ASP A 181 -6.35 27.55 -29.53
CA ASP A 181 -7.01 28.47 -28.59
C ASP A 181 -7.49 27.77 -27.29
N LEU A 182 -7.34 26.45 -27.16
CA LEU A 182 -7.71 25.74 -25.93
C LEU A 182 -6.80 26.17 -24.78
N VAL A 183 -7.39 26.61 -23.66
CA VAL A 183 -6.69 26.96 -22.43
C VAL A 183 -7.16 26.07 -21.28
N VAL A 184 -6.22 25.40 -20.62
CA VAL A 184 -6.46 24.52 -19.47
C VAL A 184 -5.47 24.87 -18.38
N ALA A 185 -5.94 25.01 -17.14
CA ALA A 185 -5.13 25.39 -15.99
C ALA A 185 -4.28 26.67 -16.21
N GLY A 186 -4.76 27.60 -17.04
CA GLY A 186 -4.07 28.85 -17.36
C GLY A 186 -3.05 28.79 -18.51
N TYR A 187 -2.84 27.61 -19.12
CA TYR A 187 -1.89 27.42 -20.22
C TYR A 187 -2.60 27.03 -21.51
N ARG A 188 -2.00 27.36 -22.66
CA ARG A 188 -2.45 26.80 -23.95
C ARG A 188 -2.25 25.29 -23.91
N ALA A 189 -3.21 24.53 -24.40
CA ALA A 189 -3.25 23.09 -24.18
C ALA A 189 -3.65 22.30 -25.43
N VAL A 190 -3.23 21.04 -25.46
CA VAL A 190 -3.70 20.00 -26.37
C VAL A 190 -4.24 18.84 -25.54
N ASP A 191 -5.48 18.42 -25.79
CA ASP A 191 -6.02 17.18 -25.22
C ASP A 191 -5.49 15.99 -26.04
N TYR A 192 -4.54 15.24 -25.48
CA TYR A 192 -3.80 14.23 -26.22
C TYR A 192 -4.67 13.03 -26.63
N PHE A 193 -5.57 12.59 -25.74
CA PHE A 193 -6.50 11.49 -26.03
C PHE A 193 -7.83 11.99 -26.61
N GLY A 194 -8.15 13.27 -26.43
CA GLY A 194 -9.43 13.86 -26.87
C GLY A 194 -10.61 13.52 -25.95
N ASP A 195 -10.34 12.95 -24.78
CA ASP A 195 -11.33 12.54 -23.78
C ASP A 195 -11.18 13.27 -22.43
N GLY A 196 -10.28 14.25 -22.38
CA GLY A 196 -10.00 15.08 -21.23
C GLY A 196 -9.25 14.40 -20.08
N SER A 197 -8.58 13.27 -20.35
CA SER A 197 -7.76 12.53 -19.38
C SER A 197 -6.30 13.00 -19.30
N LEU A 198 -5.75 13.56 -20.39
CA LEU A 198 -4.37 14.03 -20.47
C LEU A 198 -4.26 15.28 -21.35
N TYR A 199 -3.94 16.41 -20.73
CA TYR A 199 -3.64 17.66 -21.42
C TYR A 199 -2.14 17.89 -21.44
N ILE A 200 -1.59 18.23 -22.60
CA ILE A 200 -0.21 18.71 -22.73
C ILE A 200 -0.27 20.23 -22.80
N LEU A 201 0.54 20.90 -22.00
CA LEU A 201 0.49 22.33 -21.72
C LEU A 201 1.73 23.04 -22.27
N ASP A 202 1.52 24.18 -22.90
CA ASP A 202 2.58 25.06 -23.40
C ASP A 202 3.16 25.90 -22.25
N THR A 203 4.39 25.58 -21.84
CA THR A 203 5.07 26.20 -20.69
C THR A 203 6.45 26.74 -21.09
N PRO A 204 6.49 27.77 -21.96
CA PRO A 204 7.73 28.22 -22.59
C PRO A 204 8.69 28.94 -21.63
N GLY A 205 9.94 29.08 -22.07
CA GLY A 205 10.94 29.96 -21.46
C GLY A 205 12.17 29.25 -20.93
N HIS A 206 12.03 28.04 -20.38
CA HIS A 206 13.16 27.22 -19.94
C HIS A 206 14.03 26.77 -21.11
N ALA A 207 13.43 26.04 -22.03
CA ALA A 207 14.10 25.48 -23.20
C ALA A 207 13.20 25.57 -24.44
N VAL A 208 13.79 25.37 -25.63
CA VAL A 208 13.03 25.32 -26.89
C VAL A 208 11.99 24.21 -26.78
N GLY A 209 10.73 24.55 -27.01
CA GLY A 209 9.62 23.60 -26.97
C GLY A 209 9.31 23.05 -25.58
N HIS A 210 9.64 23.76 -24.49
CA HIS A 210 9.30 23.30 -23.15
C HIS A 210 7.78 23.15 -22.96
N ILE A 211 7.37 21.96 -22.51
CA ILE A 211 5.97 21.59 -22.27
C ILE A 211 5.83 20.89 -20.91
N SER A 212 4.63 21.00 -20.33
CA SER A 212 4.22 20.30 -19.12
C SER A 212 2.97 19.45 -19.41
N ALA A 213 2.51 18.64 -18.45
CA ALA A 213 1.27 17.87 -18.61
C ALA A 213 0.34 18.03 -17.41
N LEU A 214 -0.97 17.98 -17.67
CA LEU A 214 -2.02 17.90 -16.67
C LEU A 214 -2.83 16.63 -16.89
N VAL A 215 -2.69 15.69 -15.96
CA VAL A 215 -3.28 14.35 -16.02
C VAL A 215 -4.46 14.28 -15.08
N ARG A 216 -5.63 13.83 -15.55
CA ARG A 216 -6.79 13.62 -14.68
C ARG A 216 -6.62 12.32 -13.89
N THR A 217 -6.67 12.40 -12.57
CA THR A 217 -6.44 11.25 -11.68
C THR A 217 -7.70 10.80 -10.92
N THR A 218 -8.69 11.70 -10.77
CA THR A 218 -10.08 11.35 -10.43
C THR A 218 -11.04 12.16 -11.29
N VAL A 219 -12.36 11.95 -11.16
CA VAL A 219 -13.35 12.79 -11.87
C VAL A 219 -13.14 14.29 -11.65
N ASP A 220 -12.62 14.68 -10.48
CA ASP A 220 -12.50 16.08 -10.05
C ASP A 220 -11.06 16.54 -9.74
N THR A 221 -10.05 15.68 -9.89
CA THR A 221 -8.66 16.01 -9.51
C THR A 221 -7.63 15.65 -10.56
N PHE A 222 -6.46 16.31 -10.49
CA PHE A 222 -5.41 16.26 -11.50
C PHE A 222 -4.02 16.20 -10.89
N ALA A 223 -3.06 15.66 -11.64
CA ALA A 223 -1.63 15.80 -11.40
C ALA A 223 -1.02 16.69 -12.49
N PHE A 224 -0.28 17.72 -12.10
CA PHE A 224 0.50 18.57 -12.99
C PHE A 224 1.95 18.08 -12.99
N LEU A 225 2.45 17.64 -14.15
CA LEU A 225 3.80 17.15 -14.37
C LEU A 225 4.61 18.26 -15.04
N GLY A 226 5.53 18.87 -14.29
CA GLY A 226 6.12 20.14 -14.67
C GLY A 226 7.33 20.08 -15.61
N GLY A 227 8.09 18.98 -15.59
CA GLY A 227 9.47 19.03 -16.12
C GLY A 227 10.25 20.11 -15.38
N ASP A 228 10.83 21.03 -16.13
CA ASP A 228 11.67 22.15 -15.65
C ASP A 228 11.00 23.52 -15.75
N ILE A 229 9.65 23.56 -15.81
CA ILE A 229 8.92 24.84 -15.69
C ILE A 229 9.44 25.65 -14.49
N GLY A 230 9.73 24.97 -13.38
CA GLY A 230 10.62 25.38 -12.30
C GLY A 230 11.35 24.14 -11.81
N HIS A 231 12.50 24.27 -11.15
CA HIS A 231 13.34 23.11 -10.82
C HIS A 231 12.95 22.43 -9.50
N PHE A 232 12.34 23.14 -8.55
CA PHE A 232 11.86 22.59 -7.27
C PHE A 232 10.90 23.57 -6.58
N GLY A 233 10.26 23.15 -5.48
CA GLY A 233 9.26 23.94 -4.75
C GLY A 233 9.67 25.38 -4.42
N GLY A 234 10.96 25.63 -4.15
CA GLY A 234 11.46 26.97 -3.82
C GLY A 234 11.37 27.99 -4.96
N SER A 235 11.14 27.55 -6.20
CA SER A 235 10.92 28.43 -7.37
C SER A 235 9.50 28.99 -7.44
N PHE A 236 8.53 28.38 -6.74
CA PHE A 236 7.12 28.78 -6.81
C PHE A 236 6.40 28.76 -5.45
N ARG A 237 7.11 28.50 -4.35
CA ARG A 237 6.60 28.57 -2.97
C ARG A 237 7.59 29.26 -2.03
N PRO A 238 7.11 29.94 -0.97
CA PRO A 238 5.70 30.20 -0.66
C PRO A 238 5.09 31.27 -1.58
N THR A 239 3.78 31.48 -1.50
CA THR A 239 3.07 32.52 -2.28
C THR A 239 2.03 33.22 -1.43
N GLN A 240 1.44 34.30 -1.93
CA GLN A 240 0.28 34.93 -1.26
C GLN A 240 -0.96 34.02 -1.23
N TYR A 241 -1.04 33.01 -2.09
CA TYR A 241 -2.15 32.04 -2.15
C TYR A 241 -1.90 30.82 -1.27
N THR A 242 -0.63 30.47 -1.08
CA THR A 242 -0.17 29.37 -0.23
C THR A 242 0.99 29.89 0.62
N PRO A 243 0.69 30.72 1.65
CA PRO A 243 1.72 31.31 2.48
C PRO A 243 2.39 30.27 3.38
N MET A 244 3.62 30.56 3.79
CA MET A 244 4.32 29.75 4.80
C MET A 244 3.53 29.81 6.12
N PRO A 245 3.20 28.66 6.74
CA PRO A 245 2.51 28.66 8.04
C PRO A 245 3.43 29.20 9.14
N ALA A 246 2.87 29.52 10.31
CA ALA A 246 3.67 29.98 11.46
C ALA A 246 4.57 28.87 12.04
N GLU A 247 4.07 27.64 12.06
CA GLU A 247 4.77 26.45 12.55
C GLU A 247 4.51 25.27 11.59
N LEU A 248 5.47 24.36 11.48
CA LEU A 248 5.26 23.06 10.84
C LEU A 248 5.00 22.02 11.92
N SER A 249 3.97 21.20 11.71
CA SER A 249 3.77 20.00 12.51
C SER A 249 4.85 18.97 12.18
N PRO A 250 5.18 18.02 13.07
CA PRO A 250 6.05 16.90 12.73
C PRO A 250 5.57 16.07 11.53
N ALA A 251 4.27 16.11 11.21
CA ALA A 251 3.72 15.42 10.05
C ALA A 251 4.09 16.11 8.73
N ASP A 252 4.24 17.45 8.74
CA ASP A 252 4.61 18.27 7.58
C ASP A 252 6.12 18.20 7.27
N ILE A 253 6.92 17.68 8.20
CA ILE A 253 8.36 17.58 8.07
C ILE A 253 8.73 16.21 7.50
N ILE A 254 9.59 16.22 6.47
CA ILE A 254 10.19 15.03 5.87
C ILE A 254 10.75 14.12 6.99
N PRO A 255 10.46 12.81 6.99
CA PRO A 255 10.74 11.92 8.13
C PRO A 255 12.15 11.99 8.71
N HIS A 256 13.17 12.26 7.88
CA HIS A 256 14.57 12.41 8.31
C HIS A 256 14.83 13.61 9.24
N TYR A 257 13.96 14.63 9.23
CA TYR A 257 14.11 15.85 10.03
C TYR A 257 13.09 15.94 11.18
N ARG A 258 12.30 14.88 11.43
CA ARG A 258 11.34 14.82 12.55
C ARG A 258 12.05 14.76 13.89
N GLN A 259 12.43 15.90 14.45
CA GLN A 259 12.60 16.05 15.89
C GLN A 259 11.24 16.38 16.52
N ALA A 260 11.06 16.05 17.81
CA ALA A 260 9.80 16.28 18.53
C ALA A 260 9.33 17.76 18.41
N ALA A 261 8.02 17.95 18.24
CA ALA A 261 7.31 19.18 17.85
C ALA A 261 7.61 20.46 18.67
N PRO A 262 7.14 21.64 18.20
CA PRO A 262 6.90 22.09 16.82
C PRO A 262 8.08 22.93 16.27
N PHE A 263 8.24 22.98 14.94
CA PHE A 263 9.28 23.78 14.29
C PHE A 263 8.74 25.15 13.87
N ALA A 264 9.31 26.22 14.42
CA ALA A 264 8.97 27.57 13.98
C ALA A 264 9.44 27.81 12.54
N CYS A 265 8.51 28.13 11.64
CA CYS A 265 8.84 28.44 10.25
C CYS A 265 9.75 29.66 10.09
N SER A 266 9.86 30.47 11.15
CA SER A 266 10.83 31.58 11.22
C SER A 266 12.27 31.15 10.92
N LEU A 267 12.61 29.87 11.12
CA LEU A 267 13.94 29.32 10.78
C LEU A 267 14.15 29.24 9.26
N PHE A 268 13.12 28.89 8.49
CA PHE A 268 13.19 28.87 7.02
C PHE A 268 13.12 30.28 6.47
N THR A 269 12.20 31.11 6.99
CA THR A 269 12.08 32.49 6.50
C THR A 269 13.33 33.33 6.79
N ALA A 270 14.16 32.95 7.76
CA ALA A 270 15.43 33.64 8.05
C ALA A 270 16.45 33.57 6.91
N CYS A 271 16.41 32.56 6.04
CA CYS A 271 17.27 32.49 4.86
C CYS A 271 16.61 33.04 3.58
N HIS A 272 15.36 33.50 3.66
CA HIS A 272 14.65 34.07 2.52
C HIS A 272 15.33 35.38 2.05
N PRO A 273 15.57 35.58 0.74
CA PRO A 273 16.28 36.75 0.25
C PRO A 273 15.50 38.06 0.41
N ASP A 274 14.18 37.98 0.47
CA ASP A 274 13.30 39.10 0.81
C ASP A 274 12.64 38.87 2.16
N GLN A 275 13.22 39.44 3.22
CA GLN A 275 12.69 39.31 4.58
C GLN A 275 11.30 39.93 4.76
N SER A 276 10.93 40.91 3.93
CA SER A 276 9.62 41.59 4.06
C SER A 276 8.46 40.75 3.54
N ASN A 277 8.73 39.84 2.60
CA ASN A 277 7.73 38.98 1.97
C ASN A 277 8.01 37.48 2.15
N ALA A 278 8.87 37.10 3.11
CA ALA A 278 9.41 35.74 3.26
C ALA A 278 8.37 34.62 3.43
N CYS A 279 7.15 34.95 3.84
CA CYS A 279 6.05 34.00 3.95
C CYS A 279 5.15 33.94 2.71
N THR A 280 5.29 34.86 1.74
CA THR A 280 4.34 35.06 0.65
C THR A 280 4.98 35.23 -0.73
N SER A 281 6.31 35.10 -0.84
CA SER A 281 7.02 35.08 -2.11
C SER A 281 7.97 33.88 -2.19
N PRO A 282 8.23 33.34 -3.39
CA PRO A 282 9.18 32.25 -3.56
C PRO A 282 10.61 32.67 -3.24
N TYR A 283 11.43 31.70 -2.83
CA TYR A 283 12.86 31.91 -2.54
C TYR A 283 13.66 32.25 -3.78
N TYR A 284 13.26 31.71 -4.93
CA TYR A 284 14.05 31.73 -6.16
C TYR A 284 13.25 32.23 -7.36
N GLN A 285 13.96 32.87 -8.28
CA GLN A 285 13.52 33.20 -9.63
C GLN A 285 14.44 32.53 -10.67
N PRO A 286 14.01 32.38 -11.93
CA PRO A 286 14.88 31.91 -13.02
C PRO A 286 16.16 32.73 -13.11
N HIS A 287 17.30 32.05 -13.25
CA HIS A 287 18.57 32.74 -13.44
C HIS A 287 18.59 33.49 -14.78
N SER A 288 19.02 34.75 -14.75
CA SER A 288 19.01 35.65 -15.91
C SER A 288 20.40 36.08 -16.40
N GLY A 289 21.46 35.59 -15.75
CA GLY A 289 22.84 35.90 -16.08
C GLY A 289 23.45 34.98 -17.14
N GLU A 290 24.74 35.23 -17.41
CA GLU A 290 25.52 34.44 -18.35
C GLU A 290 25.67 33.00 -17.86
N GLY A 291 25.41 32.02 -18.74
CA GLY A 291 25.47 30.60 -18.40
C GLY A 291 24.17 29.99 -17.89
N SER A 292 23.08 30.76 -17.83
CA SER A 292 21.74 30.28 -17.49
C SER A 292 21.31 29.06 -18.31
N TRP A 293 20.58 28.15 -17.68
CA TRP A 293 19.86 27.06 -18.35
C TRP A 293 18.53 27.53 -18.96
N TYR A 294 18.05 28.72 -18.61
CA TYR A 294 16.85 29.33 -19.20
C TYR A 294 17.19 30.08 -20.49
N ILE A 295 16.52 29.73 -21.59
CA ILE A 295 16.70 30.43 -22.87
C ILE A 295 16.01 31.81 -22.91
N ASP A 296 14.91 31.97 -22.16
CA ASP A 296 14.16 33.21 -22.01
C ASP A 296 13.63 33.29 -20.57
N PRO A 297 14.48 33.75 -19.62
CA PRO A 297 14.14 33.86 -18.21
C PRO A 297 12.87 34.70 -17.94
N PRO A 298 12.63 35.85 -18.61
CA PRO A 298 11.36 36.58 -18.46
C PRO A 298 10.12 35.78 -18.85
N THR A 299 10.17 35.00 -19.92
CA THR A 299 9.05 34.13 -20.31
C THR A 299 8.89 32.96 -19.35
N ALA A 300 9.99 32.36 -18.89
CA ALA A 300 9.96 31.29 -17.89
C ALA A 300 9.34 31.76 -16.56
N ALA A 301 9.66 32.98 -16.13
CA ALA A 301 9.08 33.58 -14.93
C ALA A 301 7.55 33.72 -15.04
N LYS A 302 7.01 34.03 -16.23
CA LYS A 302 5.55 34.05 -16.47
C LYS A 302 4.94 32.65 -16.44
N SER A 303 5.64 31.65 -16.98
CA SER A 303 5.22 30.26 -16.89
C SER A 303 5.15 29.81 -15.42
N ILE A 304 6.14 30.15 -14.61
CA ILE A 304 6.16 29.89 -13.15
C ILE A 304 5.06 30.66 -12.42
N GLU A 305 4.77 31.91 -12.80
CA GLU A 305 3.67 32.68 -12.21
C GLU A 305 2.33 31.97 -12.40
N GLY A 306 2.06 31.42 -13.60
CA GLY A 306 0.90 30.55 -13.83
C GLY A 306 0.89 29.32 -12.91
N LEU A 307 2.06 28.73 -12.67
CA LEU A 307 2.20 27.53 -11.85
C LEU A 307 1.82 27.81 -10.40
N THR A 308 2.09 29.03 -9.89
CA THR A 308 1.67 29.41 -8.53
C THR A 308 0.16 29.36 -8.34
N VAL A 309 -0.62 29.64 -9.39
CA VAL A 309 -2.09 29.54 -9.37
C VAL A 309 -2.51 28.07 -9.43
N VAL A 310 -1.86 27.27 -10.29
CA VAL A 310 -2.08 25.81 -10.36
C VAL A 310 -1.77 25.13 -9.03
N ASP A 311 -0.71 25.57 -8.37
CA ASP A 311 -0.27 25.04 -7.09
C ASP A 311 -1.19 25.41 -5.93
N ALA A 312 -1.84 26.56 -6.00
CA ALA A 312 -2.81 26.98 -4.99
C ALA A 312 -4.14 26.20 -5.05
N ASP A 313 -4.45 25.53 -6.16
CA ASP A 313 -5.71 24.79 -6.31
C ASP A 313 -5.63 23.40 -5.66
N GLU A 314 -6.52 23.16 -4.69
CA GLU A 314 -6.60 21.90 -3.93
C GLU A 314 -6.89 20.67 -4.77
N LYS A 315 -7.39 20.82 -6.01
CA LYS A 315 -7.71 19.71 -6.92
C LYS A 315 -6.54 19.27 -7.79
N VAL A 316 -5.45 20.04 -7.81
CA VAL A 316 -4.26 19.72 -8.61
C VAL A 316 -3.16 19.26 -7.66
N LEU A 317 -2.31 18.31 -8.04
CA LEU A 317 -1.05 18.00 -7.35
C LEU A 317 0.09 18.38 -8.27
N VAL A 318 0.98 19.29 -7.84
CA VAL A 318 2.12 19.74 -8.65
C VAL A 318 3.33 18.84 -8.38
N LEU A 319 3.86 18.24 -9.45
CA LEU A 319 4.99 17.33 -9.45
C LEU A 319 6.07 17.87 -10.40
N ILE A 320 7.25 18.15 -9.84
CA ILE A 320 8.39 18.73 -10.57
C ILE A 320 9.51 17.69 -10.65
N ALA A 321 10.14 17.57 -11.83
CA ALA A 321 11.10 16.50 -12.12
C ALA A 321 12.28 16.47 -11.13
N HIS A 322 12.73 17.65 -10.70
CA HIS A 322 13.87 17.77 -9.79
C HIS A 322 13.55 18.21 -8.36
N ASP A 323 12.30 18.07 -7.92
CA ASP A 323 11.98 18.35 -6.52
C ASP A 323 12.43 17.19 -5.61
N PRO A 324 13.48 17.38 -4.78
CA PRO A 324 13.97 16.33 -3.89
C PRO A 324 12.93 15.95 -2.83
N GLY A 325 11.95 16.81 -2.53
CA GLY A 325 10.85 16.49 -1.63
C GLY A 325 10.02 15.30 -2.11
N LEU A 326 9.94 15.05 -3.41
CA LEU A 326 9.18 13.94 -3.98
C LEU A 326 9.80 12.57 -3.64
N LEU A 327 11.13 12.48 -3.56
CA LEU A 327 11.84 11.25 -3.17
C LEU A 327 11.43 10.73 -1.79
N TYR A 328 11.02 11.64 -0.90
CA TYR A 328 10.65 11.31 0.47
C TYR A 328 9.15 11.17 0.69
N THR A 329 8.33 11.69 -0.23
CA THR A 329 6.88 11.85 -0.04
C THR A 329 6.06 10.94 -0.95
N LEU A 330 6.57 10.58 -2.14
CA LEU A 330 5.85 9.76 -3.11
C LEU A 330 6.24 8.27 -3.01
N PRO A 331 5.32 7.33 -3.21
CA PRO A 331 5.68 5.97 -3.61
C PRO A 331 6.23 5.97 -5.04
N PHE A 332 7.26 5.18 -5.32
CA PHE A 332 7.81 5.03 -6.66
C PHE A 332 7.39 3.72 -7.32
N PHE A 333 7.30 3.73 -8.65
CA PHE A 333 7.06 2.58 -9.50
C PHE A 333 7.99 1.40 -9.11
N PRO A 334 7.49 0.13 -9.04
CA PRO A 334 6.21 -0.38 -9.53
C PRO A 334 5.00 -0.06 -8.65
N HIS A 335 5.17 0.66 -7.53
CA HIS A 335 4.05 1.11 -6.74
C HIS A 335 3.31 2.25 -7.44
N VAL A 336 1.99 2.15 -7.47
CA VAL A 336 1.10 3.12 -8.12
C VAL A 336 1.03 4.39 -7.29
N LEU A 337 1.29 5.55 -7.90
CA LEU A 337 1.19 6.84 -7.22
C LEU A 337 -0.26 7.25 -6.97
N LEU A 338 -1.12 7.16 -8.00
CA LEU A 338 -2.47 7.75 -7.99
C LEU A 338 -3.49 6.88 -8.74
N LYS A 339 -4.36 6.16 -8.02
CA LYS A 339 -5.73 5.83 -8.50
C LYS A 339 -6.78 6.81 -7.93
N SER A 340 -6.37 7.59 -6.94
CA SER A 340 -7.18 8.55 -6.21
C SER A 340 -6.24 9.57 -5.59
N PHE A 341 -6.65 10.84 -5.64
CA PHE A 341 -5.84 12.03 -5.35
C PHE A 341 -4.94 11.92 -4.09
N TYR A 342 -3.68 12.33 -4.23
CA TYR A 342 -2.77 12.56 -3.10
C TYR A 342 -3.06 13.96 -2.56
N ASN A 343 -3.58 14.06 -1.34
CA ASN A 343 -3.96 15.33 -0.75
C ASN A 343 -2.73 16.24 -0.59
N LYS A 344 -2.78 17.43 -1.22
CA LYS A 344 -1.80 18.52 -1.08
C LYS A 344 -1.57 18.94 0.38
N HIS A 345 -2.53 18.67 1.27
CA HIS A 345 -2.45 18.89 2.70
C HIS A 345 -2.68 17.54 3.42
N PRO A 346 -1.65 16.91 4.03
CA PRO A 346 -1.86 15.70 4.83
C PRO A 346 -2.76 15.96 6.07
N GLU A 347 -3.03 17.23 6.39
CA GLU A 347 -3.91 17.63 7.49
C GLU A 347 -5.41 17.47 7.23
N THR A 348 -5.83 17.08 6.03
CA THR A 348 -7.20 16.58 5.79
C THR A 348 -7.18 15.13 5.31
N MET A 349 -6.62 14.25 6.15
CA MET A 349 -7.24 12.93 6.29
C MET A 349 -8.75 13.14 6.40
N ALA A 350 -9.55 12.41 5.62
CA ALA A 350 -11.00 12.45 5.77
C ALA A 350 -11.31 12.37 7.27
N SER A 351 -11.98 13.38 7.84
CA SER A 351 -12.28 13.37 9.28
C SER A 351 -13.24 12.23 9.64
N THR A 352 -13.84 11.62 8.62
CA THR A 352 -14.78 10.51 8.69
C THR A 352 -14.41 9.37 7.74
N TYR A 353 -14.95 8.19 8.02
CA TYR A 353 -14.89 6.98 7.21
C TYR A 353 -16.26 6.29 7.23
N TYR A 354 -16.49 5.35 6.31
CA TYR A 354 -17.73 4.59 6.21
C TYR A 354 -17.61 3.17 6.77
N ALA A 355 -18.73 2.67 7.32
CA ALA A 355 -18.89 1.29 7.75
C ALA A 355 -20.25 0.72 7.34
N TRP A 356 -20.30 -0.57 7.01
CA TRP A 356 -21.57 -1.30 6.93
C TRP A 356 -21.92 -1.85 8.31
N ALA A 357 -23.00 -1.36 8.89
CA ALA A 357 -23.37 -1.64 10.28
C ALA A 357 -24.78 -2.21 10.42
N VAL A 358 -24.94 -3.08 11.43
CA VAL A 358 -26.24 -3.44 11.98
C VAL A 358 -26.75 -2.23 12.76
N VAL A 359 -27.83 -1.62 12.28
CA VAL A 359 -28.56 -0.56 13.01
C VAL A 359 -29.79 -1.15 13.71
N GLU A 360 -30.36 -2.20 13.13
CA GLU A 360 -31.45 -3.00 13.69
C GLU A 360 -31.21 -4.48 13.35
N HIS A 361 -31.39 -5.37 14.33
CA HIS A 361 -31.21 -6.81 14.11
C HIS A 361 -32.18 -7.37 13.06
N GLY A 362 -31.70 -8.25 12.19
CA GLY A 362 -32.48 -8.89 11.13
C GLY A 362 -32.85 -7.98 9.96
N LYS A 363 -32.41 -6.71 9.94
CA LYS A 363 -32.59 -5.78 8.82
C LYS A 363 -31.30 -5.63 8.01
N PRO A 364 -31.37 -5.28 6.71
CA PRO A 364 -30.16 -5.00 5.93
C PRO A 364 -29.20 -4.06 6.65
N LEU A 365 -27.90 -4.31 6.51
CA LEU A 365 -26.84 -3.44 6.99
C LEU A 365 -27.00 -2.04 6.37
N GLN A 366 -26.75 -1.01 7.16
CA GLN A 366 -26.75 0.38 6.69
C GLN A 366 -25.32 0.90 6.60
N LYS A 367 -25.03 1.64 5.53
CA LYS A 367 -23.76 2.37 5.40
C LYS A 367 -23.85 3.60 6.30
N ILE A 368 -23.03 3.64 7.34
CA ILE A 368 -22.93 4.74 8.29
C ILE A 368 -21.59 5.44 8.14
N GLU A 369 -21.57 6.72 8.48
CA GLU A 369 -20.36 7.55 8.52
C GLU A 369 -19.91 7.72 9.98
N LEU A 370 -18.61 7.57 10.23
CA LEU A 370 -18.00 7.56 11.55
C LEU A 370 -16.71 8.40 11.53
N PRO A 371 -16.33 9.10 12.60
CA PRO A 371 -15.06 9.82 12.64
C PRO A 371 -13.88 8.84 12.61
N ILE A 372 -12.79 9.17 11.89
CA ILE A 372 -11.56 8.37 11.98
C ILE A 372 -11.01 8.46 13.42
N PRO A 373 -10.84 7.33 14.12
CA PRO A 373 -10.39 7.35 15.50
C PRO A 373 -8.88 7.63 15.57
N GLU A 374 -8.51 8.53 16.49
CA GLU A 374 -7.13 8.80 16.83
C GLU A 374 -6.61 7.74 17.82
N PRO A 375 -5.59 6.92 17.45
CA PRO A 375 -5.09 5.89 18.34
C PRO A 375 -4.35 6.50 19.54
N THR A 376 -4.69 6.03 20.74
CA THR A 376 -4.08 6.48 22.00
C THR A 376 -3.24 5.38 22.63
N GLY A 377 -2.26 5.74 23.45
CA GLY A 377 -1.38 4.77 24.11
C GLY A 377 -0.78 3.73 23.17
N THR A 378 -1.06 2.45 23.40
CA THR A 378 -0.59 1.32 22.56
C THR A 378 -1.54 0.94 21.43
N GLU A 379 -2.60 1.72 21.19
CA GLU A 379 -3.55 1.46 20.12
C GLU A 379 -2.89 1.63 18.73
N ILE A 380 -3.44 0.92 17.75
CA ILE A 380 -3.03 0.97 16.35
C ILE A 380 -4.29 1.19 15.53
N LEU A 381 -4.22 2.16 14.63
CA LEU A 381 -5.23 2.35 13.60
C LEU A 381 -4.90 1.47 12.40
N ILE A 382 -5.83 0.58 12.04
CA ILE A 382 -5.73 -0.27 10.85
C ILE A 382 -6.71 0.24 9.82
N GLN A 383 -6.21 0.53 8.62
CA GLN A 383 -7.04 0.68 7.42
C GLN A 383 -7.35 -0.70 6.87
N VAL A 384 -8.62 -1.09 6.90
CA VAL A 384 -9.05 -2.42 6.50
C VAL A 384 -8.97 -2.54 4.98
N SER A 385 -8.28 -3.56 4.50
CA SER A 385 -8.20 -3.89 3.06
C SER A 385 -9.18 -5.00 2.69
N GLN A 386 -9.34 -5.99 3.57
CA GLN A 386 -10.20 -7.13 3.35
C GLN A 386 -10.79 -7.61 4.66
N CYS A 387 -12.02 -8.14 4.61
CA CYS A 387 -12.65 -8.78 5.76
C CYS A 387 -13.46 -10.02 5.38
N GLY A 388 -13.17 -11.15 6.01
CA GLY A 388 -13.97 -12.36 5.88
C GLY A 388 -15.39 -12.21 6.43
N VAL A 389 -16.35 -12.96 5.85
CA VAL A 389 -17.74 -13.01 6.29
C VAL A 389 -18.02 -14.38 6.89
N CYS A 390 -18.38 -14.42 8.17
CA CYS A 390 -18.55 -15.64 8.95
C CYS A 390 -19.98 -15.82 9.47
N HIS A 391 -20.36 -17.05 9.81
CA HIS A 391 -21.66 -17.34 10.43
C HIS A 391 -21.85 -16.62 11.77
N SER A 392 -20.76 -16.29 12.47
CA SER A 392 -20.82 -15.45 13.68
C SER A 392 -21.36 -14.04 13.38
N ASP A 393 -21.08 -13.49 12.20
CA ASP A 393 -21.67 -12.21 11.76
C ASP A 393 -23.19 -12.35 11.54
N LEU A 394 -23.67 -13.52 11.08
CA LEU A 394 -25.11 -13.83 10.99
C LEU A 394 -25.77 -13.91 12.36
N HIS A 395 -25.15 -14.58 13.33
CA HIS A 395 -25.71 -14.66 14.68
C HIS A 395 -25.83 -13.27 15.32
N PHE A 396 -24.83 -12.41 15.12
CA PHE A 396 -24.90 -11.03 15.56
C PHE A 396 -26.01 -10.27 14.82
N TRP A 397 -26.08 -10.40 13.50
CA TRP A 397 -27.09 -9.77 12.67
C TRP A 397 -28.52 -10.19 13.09
N GLN A 398 -28.76 -11.47 13.34
CA GLN A 398 -30.03 -12.02 13.84
C GLN A 398 -30.33 -11.60 15.29
N GLY A 399 -29.29 -11.33 16.09
CA GLY A 399 -29.41 -10.82 17.45
C GLY A 399 -29.69 -11.87 18.54
N SER A 400 -29.67 -13.16 18.22
CA SER A 400 -29.93 -14.23 19.21
C SER A 400 -29.28 -15.58 18.87
N TYR A 401 -29.09 -16.42 19.89
CA TYR A 401 -28.66 -17.81 19.80
C TYR A 401 -29.75 -18.73 20.37
N ASP A 402 -29.94 -19.92 19.77
CA ASP A 402 -30.87 -20.94 20.27
C ASP A 402 -30.22 -21.76 21.39
N LEU A 403 -30.84 -21.76 22.57
CA LEU A 403 -30.40 -22.54 23.73
C LEU A 403 -31.08 -23.90 23.85
N GLY A 404 -32.01 -24.24 22.95
CA GLY A 404 -32.85 -25.41 23.06
C GLY A 404 -34.08 -25.20 23.94
N GLY A 405 -35.06 -26.11 23.83
CA GLY A 405 -36.29 -26.07 24.62
C GLY A 405 -37.12 -24.78 24.44
N GLY A 406 -36.99 -24.10 23.29
CA GLY A 406 -37.64 -22.82 23.01
C GLY A 406 -36.99 -21.60 23.65
N LYS A 407 -35.84 -21.74 24.31
CA LYS A 407 -35.11 -20.66 24.98
C LYS A 407 -34.13 -20.00 24.02
N LYS A 408 -33.91 -18.69 24.19
CA LYS A 408 -32.94 -17.91 23.41
C LYS A 408 -32.02 -17.10 24.32
N MET A 409 -30.78 -16.93 23.89
CA MET A 409 -29.85 -15.94 24.43
C MET A 409 -29.77 -14.77 23.46
N TYR A 410 -30.02 -13.54 23.90
CA TYR A 410 -29.90 -12.37 23.03
C TYR A 410 -28.50 -11.77 23.09
N VAL A 411 -28.03 -11.25 21.95
CA VAL A 411 -26.72 -10.61 21.82
C VAL A 411 -26.62 -9.35 22.68
N LYS A 412 -27.72 -8.59 22.80
CA LYS A 412 -27.81 -7.40 23.67
C LYS A 412 -27.61 -7.73 25.15
N ASP A 413 -28.04 -8.90 25.61
CA ASP A 413 -27.93 -9.31 27.02
C ASP A 413 -26.47 -9.62 27.39
N ARG A 414 -25.59 -9.76 26.39
CA ARG A 414 -24.14 -9.87 26.55
C ARG A 414 -23.42 -8.52 26.57
N GLY A 415 -24.15 -7.40 26.43
CA GLY A 415 -23.59 -6.05 26.42
C GLY A 415 -23.22 -5.49 25.04
N ALA A 416 -23.63 -6.15 23.95
CA ALA A 416 -23.43 -5.62 22.60
C ALA A 416 -24.36 -4.43 22.32
N THR A 417 -23.83 -3.42 21.63
CA THR A 417 -24.54 -2.17 21.30
C THR A 417 -24.64 -1.96 19.80
N LEU A 418 -25.69 -1.26 19.35
CA LEU A 418 -25.91 -0.82 17.97
C LEU A 418 -25.78 0.72 17.88
N PRO A 419 -25.36 1.29 16.74
CA PRO A 419 -24.99 0.58 15.50
C PRO A 419 -23.63 -0.12 15.62
N ARG A 420 -23.49 -1.28 14.96
CA ARG A 420 -22.25 -2.08 14.99
C ARG A 420 -21.82 -2.52 13.60
N ALA A 421 -20.62 -2.12 13.20
CA ALA A 421 -19.94 -2.71 12.05
C ALA A 421 -19.49 -4.13 12.41
N LEU A 422 -19.88 -5.10 11.58
CA LEU A 422 -19.53 -6.52 11.74
C LEU A 422 -18.10 -6.80 11.27
N GLY A 423 -17.73 -8.08 11.18
CA GLY A 423 -16.47 -8.51 10.60
C GLY A 423 -15.37 -8.70 11.64
N HIS A 424 -14.89 -9.93 11.77
CA HIS A 424 -13.83 -10.31 12.70
C HIS A 424 -12.71 -11.10 12.02
N GLU A 425 -12.71 -11.15 10.70
CA GLU A 425 -11.69 -11.81 9.88
C GLU A 425 -10.91 -10.75 9.11
N ILE A 426 -10.11 -9.96 9.81
CA ILE A 426 -9.64 -8.65 9.31
C ILE A 426 -8.19 -8.74 8.81
N VAL A 427 -7.94 -8.20 7.60
CA VAL A 427 -6.61 -7.84 7.10
C VAL A 427 -6.61 -6.37 6.69
N GLY A 428 -5.56 -5.66 7.08
CA GLY A 428 -5.42 -4.25 6.73
C GLY A 428 -3.99 -3.76 6.83
N THR A 429 -3.82 -2.50 6.43
CA THR A 429 -2.55 -1.79 6.55
C THR A 429 -2.55 -0.96 7.82
N VAL A 430 -1.43 -0.94 8.53
CA VAL A 430 -1.22 -0.04 9.68
C VAL A 430 -1.25 1.40 9.18
N ALA A 431 -2.29 2.15 9.54
CA ALA A 431 -2.48 3.53 9.13
C ALA A 431 -1.85 4.54 10.11
N LYS A 432 -1.86 4.21 11.42
CA LYS A 432 -1.25 5.04 12.46
C LYS A 432 -0.93 4.21 13.70
N LEU A 433 0.15 4.57 14.38
CA LEU A 433 0.54 3.99 15.68
C LEU A 433 0.21 4.98 16.79
N GLY A 434 -0.25 4.47 17.93
CA GLY A 434 -0.38 5.24 19.16
C GLY A 434 0.99 5.63 19.73
N PRO A 435 1.05 6.67 20.59
CA PRO A 435 2.29 7.24 21.09
C PRO A 435 3.14 6.30 21.94
N ASP A 436 2.55 5.27 22.54
CA ASP A 436 3.24 4.33 23.44
C ASP A 436 3.65 3.02 22.73
N VAL A 437 3.48 2.94 21.41
CA VAL A 437 3.93 1.77 20.63
C VAL A 437 5.44 1.79 20.47
N ASP A 438 6.13 0.91 21.19
CA ASP A 438 7.57 0.70 21.05
C ASP A 438 7.89 -0.31 19.93
N ALA A 439 8.47 0.21 18.84
CA ALA A 439 8.87 -0.58 17.68
C ALA A 439 9.98 -1.61 17.99
N ASN A 440 10.75 -1.44 19.08
CA ASN A 440 11.78 -2.40 19.48
C ASN A 440 11.18 -3.66 20.12
N THR A 441 10.08 -3.50 20.86
CA THR A 441 9.37 -4.62 21.49
C THR A 441 8.44 -5.31 20.50
N PHE A 442 7.77 -4.53 19.64
CA PHE A 442 6.87 -5.05 18.62
C PHE A 442 7.27 -4.52 17.24
N PRO A 443 7.82 -5.36 16.34
CA PRO A 443 8.27 -4.92 15.02
C PRO A 443 7.06 -4.67 14.12
N VAL A 444 6.39 -3.53 14.32
CA VAL A 444 5.27 -3.02 13.54
C VAL A 444 5.55 -1.58 13.14
N SER A 445 5.32 -1.26 11.87
CA SER A 445 5.45 0.07 11.30
C SER A 445 4.15 0.46 10.60
N VAL A 446 3.93 1.77 10.49
CA VAL A 446 2.91 2.29 9.56
C VAL A 446 3.21 1.70 8.18
N GLY A 447 2.19 1.30 7.42
CA GLY A 447 2.35 0.72 6.08
C GLY A 447 2.50 -0.80 6.05
N ASP A 448 2.70 -1.41 7.21
CA ASP A 448 2.71 -2.87 7.32
C ASP A 448 1.32 -3.44 7.07
N SER A 449 1.25 -4.50 6.28
CA SER A 449 0.02 -5.27 6.09
C SER A 449 -0.04 -6.37 7.14
N ARG A 450 -1.12 -6.40 7.94
CA ARG A 450 -1.26 -7.31 9.09
C ARG A 450 -2.63 -7.97 9.10
N ALA A 451 -2.67 -9.22 9.53
CA ALA A 451 -3.91 -9.87 9.95
C ALA A 451 -4.17 -9.51 11.42
N VAL A 452 -5.43 -9.24 11.76
CA VAL A 452 -5.79 -8.78 13.11
C VAL A 452 -6.45 -9.91 13.89
N TYR A 453 -5.93 -10.20 15.08
CA TYR A 453 -6.60 -11.04 16.07
C TYR A 453 -7.79 -10.29 16.67
N PRO A 454 -9.05 -10.73 16.43
CA PRO A 454 -10.23 -9.94 16.77
C PRO A 454 -10.74 -10.19 18.20
N TRP A 455 -10.38 -11.32 18.83
CA TRP A 455 -10.98 -11.83 20.08
C TRP A 455 -10.31 -11.24 21.33
N VAL A 456 -10.18 -9.92 21.34
CA VAL A 456 -9.45 -9.16 22.36
C VAL A 456 -10.19 -9.17 23.70
N GLY A 457 -9.44 -9.34 24.80
CA GLY A 457 -9.95 -9.25 26.17
C GLY A 457 -9.78 -7.86 26.80
N CYS A 458 -9.86 -7.81 28.12
CA CYS A 458 -9.70 -6.58 28.90
C CYS A 458 -8.26 -6.05 28.98
N GLN A 459 -7.27 -6.89 28.64
CA GLN A 459 -5.81 -6.59 28.62
C GLN A 459 -5.13 -6.47 29.99
N ASN A 460 -5.86 -6.64 31.10
CA ASN A 460 -5.32 -6.44 32.44
C ASN A 460 -5.66 -7.56 33.44
N CYS A 461 -6.16 -8.70 32.95
CA CYS A 461 -6.39 -9.88 33.78
C CYS A 461 -5.40 -10.98 33.41
N GLY A 462 -5.14 -11.91 34.34
CA GLY A 462 -4.18 -12.99 34.12
C GLY A 462 -4.41 -13.79 32.84
N ARG A 463 -5.67 -13.98 32.41
CA ARG A 463 -5.95 -14.62 31.11
C ARG A 463 -5.41 -13.82 29.94
N CYS A 464 -5.57 -12.50 29.94
CA CYS A 464 -5.06 -11.64 28.86
C CYS A 464 -3.53 -11.50 28.93
N GLU A 465 -2.94 -11.56 30.11
CA GLU A 465 -1.49 -11.60 30.30
C GLU A 465 -0.90 -12.88 29.69
N ASP A 466 -1.56 -14.02 29.92
CA ASP A 466 -1.22 -15.31 29.32
C ASP A 466 -1.70 -15.47 27.87
N GLU A 467 -2.09 -14.38 27.19
CA GLU A 467 -2.68 -14.34 25.85
C GLU A 467 -3.95 -15.19 25.64
N HIS A 468 -4.60 -15.69 26.68
CA HIS A 468 -5.92 -16.33 26.62
C HIS A 468 -7.08 -15.32 26.56
N ASP A 469 -6.93 -14.27 25.75
CA ASP A 469 -7.89 -13.18 25.57
C ASP A 469 -9.28 -13.68 25.17
N ASN A 470 -9.35 -14.74 24.35
CA ASN A 470 -10.61 -15.36 23.95
C ASN A 470 -11.42 -15.93 25.13
N LEU A 471 -10.76 -16.22 26.26
CA LEU A 471 -11.38 -16.72 27.49
C LEU A 471 -11.61 -15.62 28.54
N CYS A 472 -11.28 -14.37 28.22
CA CYS A 472 -11.56 -13.24 29.10
C CYS A 472 -13.08 -13.04 29.27
N LEU A 473 -13.52 -12.74 30.49
CA LEU A 473 -14.94 -12.47 30.77
C LEU A 473 -15.36 -11.06 30.34
N ALA A 474 -14.41 -10.12 30.26
CA ALA A 474 -14.63 -8.75 29.80
C ALA A 474 -14.09 -8.57 28.37
N GLN A 475 -14.74 -9.26 27.43
CA GLN A 475 -14.34 -9.25 26.02
C GLN A 475 -14.56 -7.88 25.37
N LYS A 476 -13.64 -7.52 24.47
CA LYS A 476 -13.68 -6.32 23.62
C LYS A 476 -13.60 -6.69 22.13
N THR A 477 -14.16 -7.85 21.78
CA THR A 477 -14.14 -8.44 20.45
C THR A 477 -14.55 -7.46 19.35
N ARG A 478 -13.71 -7.34 18.31
CA ARG A 478 -14.00 -6.56 17.10
C ARG A 478 -15.09 -7.24 16.28
N GLY A 479 -16.07 -6.48 15.80
CA GLY A 479 -17.27 -6.99 15.15
C GLY A 479 -18.43 -7.33 16.10
N VAL A 480 -18.20 -7.34 17.42
CA VAL A 480 -19.23 -7.64 18.43
C VAL A 480 -19.39 -6.48 19.43
N PHE A 481 -18.34 -6.21 20.20
CA PHE A 481 -18.34 -5.16 21.25
C PHE A 481 -17.71 -3.85 20.76
N ALA A 482 -16.98 -3.90 19.66
CA ALA A 482 -16.44 -2.74 18.95
C ALA A 482 -16.55 -2.94 17.44
N HIS A 483 -16.40 -1.87 16.65
CA HIS A 483 -16.48 -1.95 15.19
C HIS A 483 -15.46 -2.95 14.64
N GLY A 484 -15.92 -3.79 13.72
CA GLY A 484 -15.14 -4.81 13.02
C GLY A 484 -14.77 -4.42 11.59
N GLY A 485 -14.25 -5.39 10.84
CA GLY A 485 -13.70 -5.19 9.48
C GLY A 485 -14.69 -4.83 8.38
N PHE A 486 -15.98 -4.69 8.68
CA PHE A 486 -16.94 -4.09 7.73
C PHE A 486 -16.85 -2.56 7.73
N ALA A 487 -15.94 -1.99 8.52
CA ALA A 487 -15.51 -0.61 8.52
C ALA A 487 -14.23 -0.41 7.68
N GLN A 488 -14.07 0.76 7.07
CA GLN A 488 -12.80 1.15 6.41
C GLN A 488 -11.63 1.29 7.39
N TYR A 489 -11.90 1.64 8.66
CA TYR A 489 -10.90 1.74 9.72
C TYR A 489 -11.34 1.04 10.99
N ILE A 490 -10.39 0.43 11.70
CA ILE A 490 -10.59 -0.10 13.04
C ILE A 490 -9.41 0.25 13.95
N THR A 491 -9.67 0.37 15.25
CA THR A 491 -8.60 0.40 16.25
C THR A 491 -8.28 -1.01 16.74
N VAL A 492 -7.00 -1.32 16.90
CA VAL A 492 -6.49 -2.53 17.53
C VAL A 492 -5.77 -2.07 18.79
N PRO A 493 -6.08 -2.61 19.98
CA PRO A 493 -5.68 -1.91 21.19
C PRO A 493 -4.23 -2.15 21.62
N HIS A 494 -3.53 -3.08 20.98
CA HIS A 494 -2.14 -3.40 21.28
C HIS A 494 -1.47 -4.11 20.10
N PRO A 495 -0.16 -3.91 19.81
CA PRO A 495 0.52 -4.53 18.67
C PRO A 495 0.54 -6.06 18.69
N ARG A 496 0.47 -6.67 19.88
CA ARG A 496 0.43 -8.15 20.08
C ARG A 496 -0.70 -8.87 19.34
N TYR A 497 -1.74 -8.13 18.93
CA TYR A 497 -2.87 -8.66 18.17
C TYR A 497 -2.68 -8.56 16.65
N LEU A 498 -1.54 -8.06 16.19
CA LEU A 498 -1.20 -8.01 14.79
C LEU A 498 -0.31 -9.20 14.43
N VAL A 499 -0.75 -9.97 13.45
CA VAL A 499 -0.05 -11.16 12.97
C VAL A 499 0.50 -10.89 11.57
N ASP A 500 1.79 -11.11 11.41
CA ASP A 500 2.45 -11.12 10.09
C ASP A 500 2.01 -12.36 9.31
N TYR A 501 1.57 -12.18 8.07
CA TYR A 501 1.23 -13.26 7.15
C TYR A 501 2.16 -13.36 5.93
N GLY A 502 3.22 -12.54 5.87
CA GLY A 502 4.22 -12.58 4.80
C GLY A 502 3.60 -12.44 3.41
N ASN A 503 3.91 -13.40 2.54
CA ASN A 503 3.42 -13.43 1.15
C ASN A 503 2.13 -14.27 0.98
N VAL A 504 1.46 -14.63 2.07
CA VAL A 504 0.18 -15.34 1.96
C VAL A 504 -0.88 -14.39 1.37
N GLU A 505 -1.68 -14.89 0.44
CA GLU A 505 -2.79 -14.13 -0.14
C GLU A 505 -3.67 -13.49 0.94
N PRO A 506 -3.93 -12.17 0.90
CA PRO A 506 -4.67 -11.46 1.94
C PRO A 506 -6.04 -12.09 2.26
N SER A 507 -6.73 -12.62 1.26
CA SER A 507 -8.07 -13.19 1.45
C SER A 507 -8.03 -14.51 2.20
N LEU A 508 -6.94 -15.27 2.08
CA LEU A 508 -6.68 -16.42 2.94
C LEU A 508 -6.26 -15.95 4.35
N ALA A 509 -5.41 -14.92 4.46
CA ALA A 509 -4.95 -14.40 5.74
C ALA A 509 -6.08 -13.85 6.63
N CYS A 510 -7.13 -13.25 6.04
CA CYS A 510 -8.35 -12.85 6.76
C CYS A 510 -8.94 -13.99 7.60
N THR A 511 -8.94 -15.21 7.05
CA THR A 511 -9.56 -16.37 7.68
C THR A 511 -8.83 -16.85 8.94
N PHE A 512 -7.57 -16.43 9.15
CA PHE A 512 -6.76 -16.82 10.30
C PHE A 512 -7.40 -16.40 11.62
N GLY A 513 -8.01 -15.20 11.63
CA GLY A 513 -8.64 -14.58 12.79
C GLY A 513 -9.91 -15.28 13.25
N CYS A 514 -10.46 -16.23 12.49
CA CYS A 514 -11.64 -16.98 12.87
C CYS A 514 -11.47 -18.47 12.56
N SER A 515 -11.74 -18.90 11.32
CA SER A 515 -11.76 -20.33 10.99
C SER A 515 -10.42 -21.01 11.22
N GLY A 516 -9.31 -20.35 10.89
CA GLY A 516 -7.95 -20.86 11.10
C GLY A 516 -7.66 -21.17 12.57
N LEU A 517 -7.67 -20.15 13.44
CA LEU A 517 -7.35 -20.35 14.87
C LEU A 517 -8.35 -21.25 15.59
N THR A 518 -9.62 -21.27 15.15
CA THR A 518 -10.69 -22.09 15.75
C THR A 518 -10.43 -23.57 15.47
N VAL A 519 -10.06 -23.89 14.23
CA VAL A 519 -9.73 -25.26 13.83
C VAL A 519 -8.43 -25.70 14.51
N LEU A 520 -7.39 -24.86 14.51
CA LEU A 520 -6.11 -25.24 15.12
C LEU A 520 -6.24 -25.51 16.61
N SER A 521 -6.95 -24.65 17.34
CA SER A 521 -7.19 -24.84 18.77
C SER A 521 -7.99 -26.11 19.06
N SER A 522 -8.96 -26.44 18.20
CA SER A 522 -9.76 -27.68 18.29
C SER A 522 -8.89 -28.92 18.08
N ILE A 523 -8.04 -28.92 17.04
CA ILE A 523 -7.11 -30.01 16.76
C ILE A 523 -6.13 -30.18 17.92
N LYS A 524 -5.54 -29.09 18.45
CA LYS A 524 -4.61 -29.13 19.58
C LYS A 524 -5.22 -29.77 20.84
N LYS A 525 -6.53 -29.61 21.09
CA LYS A 525 -7.23 -30.26 22.22
C LYS A 525 -7.41 -31.77 22.04
N LEU A 526 -7.45 -32.25 20.80
CA LEU A 526 -7.50 -33.68 20.49
C LEU A 526 -6.13 -34.35 20.67
N MET A 527 -5.07 -33.66 20.26
CA MET A 527 -3.71 -34.19 20.21
C MET A 527 -3.11 -34.55 21.59
N PRO A 528 -2.11 -35.47 21.63
CA PRO A 528 -1.54 -36.20 20.50
C PRO A 528 -2.42 -37.38 20.03
N LEU A 529 -2.46 -37.60 18.71
CA LEU A 529 -3.06 -38.78 18.06
C LEU A 529 -2.09 -39.32 17.01
N LYS A 530 -2.11 -40.63 16.78
CA LYS A 530 -1.29 -41.22 15.72
C LYS A 530 -1.84 -40.80 14.35
N PRO A 531 -0.98 -40.63 13.32
CA PRO A 531 -1.42 -40.21 11.99
C PRO A 531 -2.56 -41.03 11.36
N HIS A 532 -2.70 -42.31 11.71
CA HIS A 532 -3.68 -43.23 11.13
C HIS A 532 -4.93 -43.44 11.99
N GLU A 533 -4.95 -42.94 13.22
CA GLU A 533 -6.13 -43.00 14.09
C GLU A 533 -7.24 -42.11 13.51
N PRO A 534 -8.49 -42.57 13.37
CA PRO A 534 -9.52 -41.81 12.68
C PRO A 534 -9.97 -40.59 13.48
N ILE A 535 -10.14 -39.45 12.81
CA ILE A 535 -10.81 -38.26 13.35
C ILE A 535 -12.07 -38.00 12.54
N LEU A 536 -13.21 -37.86 13.23
CA LEU A 536 -14.48 -37.44 12.62
C LEU A 536 -14.60 -35.91 12.64
N LEU A 537 -14.88 -35.30 11.48
CA LEU A 537 -15.25 -33.89 11.34
C LEU A 537 -16.71 -33.79 10.90
N ILE A 538 -17.59 -33.27 11.76
CA ILE A 538 -19.00 -33.05 11.42
C ILE A 538 -19.19 -31.60 10.97
N GLY A 539 -19.78 -31.43 9.79
CA GLY A 539 -19.92 -30.17 9.05
C GLY A 539 -18.75 -29.93 8.09
N ALA A 540 -19.04 -29.91 6.79
CA ALA A 540 -18.08 -29.70 5.70
C ALA A 540 -18.23 -28.30 5.05
N GLY A 541 -18.55 -27.29 5.87
CA GLY A 541 -18.48 -25.87 5.49
C GLY A 541 -17.06 -25.31 5.61
N GLY A 542 -16.92 -23.98 5.74
CA GLY A 542 -15.61 -23.32 5.87
C GLY A 542 -14.71 -23.93 6.94
N LEU A 543 -15.20 -24.07 8.18
CA LEU A 543 -14.43 -24.72 9.27
C LEU A 543 -14.06 -26.18 8.97
N GLY A 544 -14.98 -26.95 8.38
CA GLY A 544 -14.75 -28.36 8.04
C GLY A 544 -13.65 -28.55 7.01
N LEU A 545 -13.69 -27.77 5.92
CA LEU A 545 -12.68 -27.80 4.87
C LEU A 545 -11.31 -27.31 5.40
N THR A 546 -11.29 -26.25 6.20
CA THR A 546 -10.08 -25.82 6.92
C THR A 546 -9.55 -26.92 7.84
N GLY A 547 -10.45 -27.65 8.52
CA GLY A 547 -10.14 -28.82 9.35
C GLY A 547 -9.41 -29.92 8.61
N ILE A 548 -9.91 -30.30 7.43
CA ILE A 548 -9.28 -31.30 6.57
C ILE A 548 -7.89 -30.83 6.12
N SER A 549 -7.79 -29.61 5.58
CA SER A 549 -6.53 -29.01 5.12
C SER A 549 -5.50 -28.96 6.24
N MET A 550 -5.89 -28.52 7.44
CA MET A 550 -4.99 -28.36 8.57
C MET A 550 -4.56 -29.71 9.18
N LEU A 551 -5.45 -30.69 9.28
CA LEU A 551 -5.08 -32.04 9.73
C LEU A 551 -4.08 -32.69 8.77
N LYS A 552 -4.28 -32.56 7.45
CA LYS A 552 -3.31 -33.00 6.44
C LYS A 552 -1.98 -32.26 6.58
N ALA A 553 -2.04 -30.94 6.72
CA ALA A 553 -0.85 -30.11 6.92
C ALA A 553 -0.07 -30.55 8.17
N LEU A 554 -0.73 -31.01 9.23
CA LEU A 554 -0.13 -31.55 10.45
C LEU A 554 0.27 -33.04 10.34
N GLY A 555 0.10 -33.67 9.17
CA GLY A 555 0.52 -35.04 8.88
C GLY A 555 -0.49 -36.13 9.25
N HIS A 556 -1.71 -35.76 9.62
CA HIS A 556 -2.79 -36.71 9.89
C HIS A 556 -3.38 -37.25 8.58
N LYS A 557 -3.74 -38.54 8.58
CA LYS A 557 -4.06 -39.28 7.34
C LYS A 557 -5.46 -39.85 7.30
N ASN A 558 -6.14 -40.05 8.43
CA ASN A 558 -7.46 -40.69 8.48
C ASN A 558 -8.53 -39.69 8.95
N ILE A 559 -9.13 -39.00 7.99
CA ILE A 559 -10.07 -37.90 8.23
C ILE A 559 -11.43 -38.26 7.65
N ILE A 560 -12.39 -38.56 8.51
CA ILE A 560 -13.76 -38.87 8.10
C ILE A 560 -14.58 -37.58 8.20
N SER A 561 -15.29 -37.20 7.14
CA SER A 561 -16.12 -35.99 7.16
C SER A 561 -17.60 -36.33 7.01
N ALA A 562 -18.46 -35.73 7.83
CA ALA A 562 -19.91 -35.95 7.76
C ALA A 562 -20.66 -34.63 7.53
N ASP A 563 -21.55 -34.58 6.54
CA ASP A 563 -22.40 -33.42 6.24
C ASP A 563 -23.69 -33.88 5.54
N ILE A 564 -24.79 -33.16 5.73
CA ILE A 564 -26.08 -33.46 5.10
C ILE A 564 -26.09 -33.14 3.60
N SER A 565 -25.23 -32.22 3.14
CA SER A 565 -25.19 -31.80 1.74
C SER A 565 -24.28 -32.70 0.90
N PRO A 566 -24.78 -33.29 -0.20
CA PRO A 566 -23.95 -34.10 -1.09
C PRO A 566 -22.82 -33.28 -1.74
N GLU A 567 -23.05 -32.00 -2.03
CA GLU A 567 -22.04 -31.10 -2.60
C GLU A 567 -20.90 -30.86 -1.62
N LYS A 568 -21.22 -30.61 -0.34
CA LYS A 568 -20.20 -30.41 0.70
C LYS A 568 -19.41 -31.69 0.98
N ARG A 569 -20.06 -32.86 0.94
CA ARG A 569 -19.38 -34.16 1.00
C ARG A 569 -18.40 -34.35 -0.16
N ALA A 570 -18.80 -34.00 -1.39
CA ALA A 570 -17.90 -34.06 -2.54
C ALA A 570 -16.70 -33.12 -2.39
N ALA A 571 -16.91 -31.91 -1.86
CA ALA A 571 -15.85 -30.96 -1.56
C ALA A 571 -14.88 -31.48 -0.47
N ALA A 572 -15.40 -32.14 0.57
CA ALA A 572 -14.58 -32.75 1.62
C ALA A 572 -13.69 -33.88 1.08
N LEU A 573 -14.21 -34.75 0.20
CA LEU A 573 -13.38 -35.76 -0.49
C LEU A 573 -12.27 -35.11 -1.31
N LYS A 574 -12.60 -34.07 -2.08
CA LYS A 574 -11.61 -33.33 -2.89
C LYS A 574 -10.53 -32.66 -2.02
N ALA A 575 -10.91 -32.16 -0.83
CA ALA A 575 -9.97 -31.59 0.13
C ALA A 575 -9.07 -32.66 0.80
N GLY A 576 -9.45 -33.94 0.73
CA GLY A 576 -8.65 -35.06 1.21
C GLY A 576 -9.20 -35.78 2.44
N ALA A 577 -10.51 -35.71 2.69
CA ALA A 577 -11.17 -36.65 3.59
C ALA A 577 -11.03 -38.09 3.05
N THR A 578 -10.75 -39.06 3.92
CA THR A 578 -10.62 -40.49 3.57
C THR A 578 -11.96 -41.16 3.36
N ALA A 579 -13.01 -40.66 4.00
CA ALA A 579 -14.39 -41.09 3.82
C ALA A 579 -15.35 -39.93 4.07
N VAL A 580 -16.53 -40.00 3.45
CA VAL A 580 -17.62 -39.05 3.69
C VAL A 580 -18.93 -39.74 3.97
N VAL A 581 -19.73 -39.19 4.89
CA VAL A 581 -21.00 -39.76 5.36
C VAL A 581 -22.11 -38.71 5.37
N ASP A 582 -23.32 -39.11 5.01
CA ASP A 582 -24.51 -38.29 5.24
C ASP A 582 -24.89 -38.30 6.72
N SER A 583 -24.70 -37.17 7.40
CA SER A 583 -24.98 -37.09 8.84
C SER A 583 -26.48 -37.15 9.19
N ALA A 584 -27.37 -37.05 8.21
CA ALA A 584 -28.82 -37.21 8.40
C ALA A 584 -29.34 -38.61 8.05
N ALA A 585 -28.48 -39.50 7.52
CA ALA A 585 -28.86 -40.87 7.23
C ALA A 585 -29.16 -41.64 8.54
N GLN A 586 -30.15 -42.54 8.48
CA GLN A 586 -30.54 -43.35 9.65
C GLN A 586 -29.41 -44.27 10.11
N ASP A 587 -28.56 -44.71 9.19
CA ASP A 587 -27.39 -45.57 9.39
C ASP A 587 -26.06 -44.78 9.44
N ALA A 588 -26.10 -43.46 9.63
CA ALA A 588 -24.90 -42.61 9.68
C ALA A 588 -23.87 -43.09 10.71
N PHE A 589 -24.33 -43.55 11.88
CA PHE A 589 -23.48 -44.14 12.92
C PHE A 589 -22.72 -45.35 12.38
N ASP A 590 -23.42 -46.32 11.79
CA ASP A 590 -22.81 -47.56 11.29
C ASP A 590 -21.81 -47.28 10.16
N GLN A 591 -22.15 -46.37 9.24
CA GLN A 591 -21.24 -45.94 8.16
C GLN A 591 -19.96 -45.30 8.71
N ILE A 592 -20.08 -44.44 9.73
CA ILE A 592 -18.92 -43.80 10.37
C ILE A 592 -18.03 -44.83 11.06
N ILE A 593 -18.62 -45.76 11.84
CA ILE A 593 -17.87 -46.82 12.53
C ILE A 593 -17.18 -47.75 11.53
N GLN A 594 -17.86 -48.10 10.44
CA GLN A 594 -17.28 -48.92 9.37
C GLN A 594 -16.09 -48.20 8.71
N ALA A 595 -16.24 -46.92 8.35
CA ALA A 595 -15.17 -46.13 7.75
C ALA A 595 -13.97 -45.94 8.69
N ALA A 596 -14.22 -45.82 10.00
CA ALA A 596 -13.20 -45.72 11.03
C ALA A 596 -12.51 -47.05 11.35
N GLY A 597 -13.10 -48.20 10.99
CA GLY A 597 -12.66 -49.52 11.42
C GLY A 597 -12.95 -49.82 12.89
N GLY A 598 -13.89 -49.10 13.51
CA GLY A 598 -14.25 -49.21 14.92
C GLY A 598 -14.59 -47.87 15.59
N PRO A 599 -14.81 -47.85 16.92
CA PRO A 599 -15.08 -46.63 17.66
C PRO A 599 -13.93 -45.60 17.55
N LEU A 600 -14.28 -44.33 17.37
CA LEU A 600 -13.30 -43.26 17.14
C LEU A 600 -12.60 -42.80 18.44
N PRO A 601 -11.32 -42.43 18.41
CA PRO A 601 -10.67 -41.74 19.51
C PRO A 601 -11.07 -40.26 19.60
N ALA A 602 -11.50 -39.65 18.50
CA ALA A 602 -11.75 -38.21 18.46
C ALA A 602 -12.79 -37.78 17.42
N ALA A 603 -13.53 -36.72 17.74
CA ALA A 603 -14.40 -36.00 16.82
C ALA A 603 -14.35 -34.48 17.06
N ILE A 604 -14.56 -33.70 16.00
CA ILE A 604 -14.83 -32.25 16.05
C ILE A 604 -16.19 -32.01 15.39
N ASP A 605 -17.08 -31.34 16.11
CA ASP A 605 -18.41 -30.95 15.62
C ASP A 605 -18.46 -29.45 15.34
N PHE A 606 -18.39 -29.09 14.05
CA PHE A 606 -18.48 -27.71 13.57
C PHE A 606 -19.93 -27.22 13.40
N VAL A 607 -20.93 -28.08 13.59
CA VAL A 607 -22.36 -27.74 13.53
C VAL A 607 -22.90 -27.49 14.94
N ALA A 608 -22.66 -28.44 15.85
CA ALA A 608 -23.09 -28.44 17.24
C ALA A 608 -24.58 -28.12 17.42
N CYS A 609 -25.42 -28.90 16.73
CA CYS A 609 -26.83 -29.04 17.10
C CYS A 609 -27.03 -30.34 17.89
N LYS A 610 -28.24 -30.55 18.43
CA LYS A 610 -28.57 -31.77 19.20
C LYS A 610 -28.17 -33.05 18.43
N GLN A 611 -28.55 -33.15 17.17
CA GLN A 611 -28.34 -34.34 16.35
C GLN A 611 -26.86 -34.63 16.12
N THR A 612 -26.06 -33.60 15.79
CA THR A 612 -24.63 -33.79 15.51
C THR A 612 -23.83 -34.06 16.79
N ALA A 613 -24.19 -33.42 17.89
CA ALA A 613 -23.55 -33.64 19.18
C ALA A 613 -23.81 -35.05 19.71
N GLU A 614 -25.05 -35.55 19.60
CA GLU A 614 -25.42 -36.92 19.95
C GLU A 614 -24.70 -37.94 19.05
N LEU A 615 -24.65 -37.70 17.73
CA LEU A 615 -23.92 -38.55 16.78
C LEU A 615 -22.41 -38.61 17.11
N ALA A 616 -21.76 -37.46 17.31
CA ALA A 616 -20.34 -37.40 17.65
C ALA A 616 -20.04 -38.16 18.94
N LEU A 617 -20.86 -37.96 19.98
CA LEU A 617 -20.68 -38.63 21.28
C LEU A 617 -20.93 -40.14 21.19
N ALA A 618 -21.87 -40.59 20.35
CA ALA A 618 -22.11 -42.00 20.08
C ALA A 618 -20.93 -42.66 19.35
N CYS A 619 -20.37 -41.99 18.35
CA CYS A 619 -19.30 -42.53 17.49
C CYS A 619 -17.96 -42.69 18.21
N VAL A 620 -17.66 -41.87 19.22
CA VAL A 620 -16.40 -41.99 19.97
C VAL A 620 -16.42 -43.18 20.93
N GLY A 621 -15.28 -43.86 21.06
CA GLY A 621 -15.06 -45.00 21.96
C GLY A 621 -14.84 -44.59 23.42
N LYS A 622 -14.50 -45.59 24.26
CA LYS A 622 -14.11 -45.36 25.66
C LYS A 622 -12.84 -44.47 25.70
N GLY A 623 -12.85 -43.40 26.48
CA GLY A 623 -11.76 -42.42 26.55
C GLY A 623 -11.73 -41.41 25.40
N GLY A 624 -12.66 -41.50 24.44
CA GLY A 624 -12.68 -40.63 23.28
C GLY A 624 -13.09 -39.19 23.59
N LYS A 625 -12.66 -38.26 22.74
CA LYS A 625 -12.89 -36.81 22.90
C LYS A 625 -13.78 -36.26 21.79
N VAL A 626 -14.76 -35.44 22.15
CA VAL A 626 -15.55 -34.63 21.21
C VAL A 626 -15.29 -33.17 21.49
N ILE A 627 -14.88 -32.42 20.46
CA ILE A 627 -14.77 -30.96 20.52
C ILE A 627 -16.01 -30.34 19.86
N ALA A 628 -16.84 -29.66 20.66
CA ALA A 628 -18.00 -28.92 20.16
C ALA A 628 -17.59 -27.47 19.82
N VAL A 629 -17.79 -27.07 18.56
CA VAL A 629 -17.34 -25.78 18.02
C VAL A 629 -18.50 -24.93 17.50
N GLY A 630 -19.43 -25.53 16.77
CA GLY A 630 -20.54 -24.82 16.13
C GLY A 630 -21.48 -24.12 17.13
N LEU A 631 -22.33 -23.23 16.62
CA LEU A 631 -23.31 -22.47 17.40
C LEU A 631 -24.72 -22.51 16.79
N VAL A 632 -25.05 -23.57 16.03
CA VAL A 632 -26.42 -23.77 15.51
C VAL A 632 -27.43 -23.82 16.65
N GLY A 633 -27.05 -24.42 17.78
CA GLY A 633 -27.81 -24.36 19.03
C GLY A 633 -28.66 -25.59 19.31
N GLY A 634 -29.42 -25.51 20.39
CA GLY A 634 -30.19 -26.62 20.95
C GLY A 634 -29.60 -27.15 22.26
N GLU A 635 -30.18 -28.25 22.75
CA GLU A 635 -29.76 -28.93 23.98
C GLU A 635 -29.75 -30.46 23.78
N MET A 636 -28.89 -31.14 24.53
CA MET A 636 -28.87 -32.61 24.59
C MET A 636 -28.82 -33.08 26.05
N SER A 637 -29.31 -34.30 26.29
CA SER A 637 -29.29 -34.94 27.61
C SER A 637 -28.24 -36.05 27.64
N ILE A 638 -27.34 -36.02 28.62
CA ILE A 638 -26.31 -37.05 28.81
C ILE A 638 -26.66 -37.91 30.02
N SER A 639 -26.72 -39.23 29.82
CA SER A 639 -26.83 -40.17 30.93
C SER A 639 -25.49 -40.27 31.68
N MET A 640 -25.47 -39.83 32.94
CA MET A 640 -24.22 -39.65 33.70
C MET A 640 -23.51 -40.97 34.04
N VAL A 641 -24.24 -42.05 34.29
CA VAL A 641 -23.63 -43.34 34.66
C VAL A 641 -22.86 -43.95 33.46
N PRO A 642 -23.46 -44.13 32.26
CA PRO A 642 -22.73 -44.56 31.07
C PRO A 642 -21.62 -43.59 30.65
N PHE A 643 -21.84 -42.28 30.78
CA PHE A 643 -20.81 -41.28 30.47
C PHE A 643 -19.57 -41.45 31.35
N THR A 644 -19.77 -41.69 32.65
CA THR A 644 -18.69 -41.95 33.61
C THR A 644 -17.94 -43.25 33.27
N PHE A 645 -18.66 -44.35 33.00
CA PHE A 645 -18.03 -45.64 32.67
C PHE A 645 -17.26 -45.66 31.34
N THR A 646 -17.68 -44.81 30.40
CA THR A 646 -16.99 -44.67 29.10
C THR A 646 -15.85 -43.66 29.13
N CYS A 647 -15.68 -42.90 30.21
CA CYS A 647 -14.60 -41.92 30.37
C CYS A 647 -14.49 -40.96 29.16
N LYS A 648 -15.61 -40.66 28.50
CA LYS A 648 -15.65 -39.78 27.33
C LYS A 648 -15.46 -38.33 27.76
N SER A 649 -14.92 -37.51 26.86
CA SER A 649 -14.79 -36.06 27.06
C SER A 649 -15.66 -35.32 26.05
N LEU A 650 -16.45 -34.37 26.53
CA LEU A 650 -17.13 -33.37 25.70
C LEU A 650 -16.56 -32.00 26.06
N ILE A 651 -15.92 -31.35 25.10
CA ILE A 651 -15.13 -30.15 25.33
C ILE A 651 -15.64 -29.03 24.42
N GLY A 652 -16.04 -27.90 25.02
CA GLY A 652 -16.35 -26.71 24.25
C GLY A 652 -15.10 -26.04 23.69
N ASN A 653 -15.21 -25.49 22.48
CA ASN A 653 -14.17 -24.65 21.89
C ASN A 653 -14.77 -23.41 21.27
N ILE A 654 -14.33 -22.25 21.76
CA ILE A 654 -14.58 -20.97 21.12
C ILE A 654 -13.23 -20.41 20.68
N THR A 655 -13.11 -20.23 19.37
CA THR A 655 -11.99 -19.55 18.73
C THR A 655 -10.63 -20.10 19.19
N GLY A 656 -9.69 -19.24 19.56
CA GLY A 656 -8.29 -19.55 19.84
C GLY A 656 -7.61 -18.30 20.39
N ASN A 657 -6.35 -18.41 20.80
CA ASN A 657 -5.56 -17.31 21.35
C ASN A 657 -4.67 -16.69 20.26
N PRO A 658 -4.01 -15.54 20.52
CA PRO A 658 -3.04 -14.93 19.61
C PRO A 658 -1.95 -15.91 19.13
N GLN A 659 -1.44 -16.77 20.01
CA GLN A 659 -0.46 -17.79 19.59
C GLN A 659 -1.02 -18.76 18.55
N HIS A 660 -2.26 -19.23 18.70
CA HIS A 660 -2.90 -20.07 17.68
C HIS A 660 -3.01 -19.34 16.33
N MET A 661 -3.32 -18.04 16.31
CA MET A 661 -3.36 -17.29 15.07
C MET A 661 -1.96 -17.17 14.42
N ARG A 662 -0.91 -16.94 15.22
CA ARG A 662 0.48 -16.94 14.74
C ARG A 662 0.89 -18.30 14.18
N ASP A 663 0.53 -19.39 14.85
CA ASP A 663 0.81 -20.76 14.38
C ASP A 663 0.10 -21.08 13.06
N VAL A 664 -1.13 -20.60 12.86
CA VAL A 664 -1.84 -20.73 11.58
C VAL A 664 -1.13 -19.96 10.48
N SER A 665 -0.71 -18.72 10.77
CA SER A 665 0.05 -17.92 9.83
C SER A 665 1.35 -18.62 9.41
N GLU A 666 2.10 -19.16 10.37
CA GLU A 666 3.32 -19.91 10.10
C GLU A 666 3.05 -21.16 9.24
N LEU A 667 2.00 -21.90 9.54
CA LEU A 667 1.60 -23.07 8.76
C LEU A 667 1.25 -22.69 7.31
N ALA A 668 0.55 -21.57 7.10
CA ALA A 668 0.23 -21.05 5.78
C ALA A 668 1.48 -20.58 5.03
N ARG A 669 2.35 -19.80 5.67
CA ARG A 669 3.62 -19.32 5.11
C ARG A 669 4.57 -20.45 4.70
N SER A 670 4.50 -21.59 5.38
CA SER A 670 5.28 -22.79 5.00
C SER A 670 4.80 -23.47 3.71
N GLY A 671 3.67 -23.04 3.14
CA GLY A 671 3.05 -23.65 1.95
C GLY A 671 2.37 -24.99 2.22
N ARG A 672 2.29 -25.44 3.48
CA ARG A 672 1.67 -26.73 3.86
C ARG A 672 0.16 -26.67 3.98
N LEU A 673 -0.40 -25.48 4.21
CA LEU A 673 -1.84 -25.29 4.31
C LEU A 673 -2.41 -25.10 2.90
N GLU A 674 -3.12 -26.10 2.39
CA GLU A 674 -3.81 -25.99 1.10
C GLU A 674 -4.91 -24.93 1.18
N SER A 675 -4.97 -24.09 0.15
CA SER A 675 -6.02 -23.08 0.03
C SER A 675 -7.39 -23.73 -0.16
N ILE A 676 -8.39 -23.18 0.50
CA ILE A 676 -9.80 -23.55 0.39
C ILE A 676 -10.52 -22.56 -0.51
N PRO A 677 -11.61 -22.94 -1.19
CA PRO A 677 -12.34 -22.02 -2.07
C PRO A 677 -12.82 -20.77 -1.32
N ILE A 678 -12.33 -19.60 -1.73
CA ILE A 678 -12.74 -18.28 -1.23
C ILE A 678 -13.40 -17.53 -2.38
N THR A 679 -14.54 -16.90 -2.12
CA THR A 679 -15.14 -15.95 -3.07
C THR A 679 -14.98 -14.53 -2.53
N GLU A 680 -14.27 -13.71 -3.28
CA GLU A 680 -14.15 -12.28 -3.03
C GLU A 680 -15.36 -11.56 -3.61
N VAL A 681 -15.88 -10.58 -2.86
CA VAL A 681 -16.99 -9.72 -3.25
C VAL A 681 -16.65 -8.27 -2.89
N PRO A 682 -17.06 -7.28 -3.70
CA PRO A 682 -16.87 -5.87 -3.36
C PRO A 682 -17.50 -5.51 -2.01
N TRP A 683 -16.86 -4.63 -1.24
CA TRP A 683 -17.33 -4.19 0.07
C TRP A 683 -18.75 -3.60 0.04
N GLU A 684 -19.13 -2.95 -1.06
CA GLU A 684 -20.48 -2.43 -1.32
C GLU A 684 -21.55 -3.53 -1.31
N GLN A 685 -21.17 -4.79 -1.51
CA GLN A 685 -22.05 -5.95 -1.53
C GLN A 685 -22.13 -6.66 -0.16
N ALA A 686 -21.74 -6.01 0.94
CA ALA A 686 -21.79 -6.60 2.29
C ALA A 686 -23.17 -7.19 2.65
N ASN A 687 -24.27 -6.55 2.23
CA ASN A 687 -25.63 -7.07 2.41
C ASN A 687 -25.87 -8.38 1.65
N GLU A 688 -25.46 -8.44 0.38
CA GLU A 688 -25.61 -9.65 -0.45
C GLU A 688 -24.76 -10.80 0.12
N ALA A 689 -23.56 -10.47 0.62
CA ALA A 689 -22.66 -11.44 1.24
C ALA A 689 -23.31 -12.12 2.47
N ILE A 690 -23.90 -11.32 3.35
CA ILE A 690 -24.65 -11.80 4.52
C ILE A 690 -25.87 -12.64 4.11
N GLN A 691 -26.67 -12.16 3.15
CA GLN A 691 -27.88 -12.87 2.70
C GLN A 691 -27.57 -14.24 2.09
N ARG A 692 -26.63 -14.29 1.15
CA ARG A 692 -26.27 -15.56 0.50
C ARG A 692 -25.60 -16.53 1.49
N LEU A 693 -24.97 -16.04 2.58
CA LEU A 693 -24.47 -16.91 3.66
C LEU A 693 -25.63 -17.49 4.48
N ALA A 694 -26.64 -16.67 4.81
CA ALA A 694 -27.84 -17.11 5.51
C ALA A 694 -28.65 -18.15 4.72
N GLU A 695 -28.64 -18.08 3.38
CA GLU A 695 -29.27 -19.07 2.50
C GLU A 695 -28.46 -20.38 2.34
N GLY A 696 -27.27 -20.47 2.93
CA GLY A 696 -26.41 -21.67 2.85
C GLY A 696 -25.82 -21.92 1.45
N LYS A 697 -25.84 -20.94 0.56
CA LYS A 697 -25.45 -21.09 -0.85
C LYS A 697 -23.94 -21.02 -1.12
N MET A 698 -23.08 -20.85 -0.10
CA MET A 698 -21.62 -20.74 -0.27
C MET A 698 -20.82 -21.16 0.97
N ALA A 699 -19.57 -21.57 0.77
CA ALA A 699 -18.69 -22.08 1.83
C ALA A 699 -17.93 -20.99 2.62
N LEU A 700 -17.28 -20.02 1.93
CA LEU A 700 -16.45 -18.94 2.50
C LEU A 700 -16.51 -17.67 1.63
N ARG A 701 -16.37 -16.48 2.25
CA ARG A 701 -16.37 -15.19 1.55
C ARG A 701 -15.37 -14.22 2.15
N SER A 702 -14.82 -13.35 1.31
CA SER A 702 -14.08 -12.15 1.71
C SER A 702 -14.71 -10.91 1.07
N LEU A 703 -14.87 -9.83 1.84
CA LEU A 703 -15.19 -8.50 1.35
C LEU A 703 -13.89 -7.80 1.01
N GLU A 704 -13.77 -7.30 -0.22
CA GLU A 704 -12.64 -6.50 -0.68
C GLU A 704 -13.00 -5.01 -0.60
N LEU A 705 -12.22 -4.25 0.17
CA LEU A 705 -12.31 -2.79 0.21
C LEU A 705 -11.30 -2.22 -0.77
N ASP A 706 -11.77 -1.47 -1.77
CA ASP A 706 -10.87 -0.68 -2.62
C ASP A 706 -10.30 0.48 -1.79
N CYS A 707 -9.17 0.21 -1.13
CA CYS A 707 -8.46 1.12 -0.23
C CYS A 707 -7.21 1.73 -0.86
N THR A 708 -7.07 1.64 -2.19
CA THR A 708 -5.91 2.14 -2.96
C THR A 708 -5.69 3.66 -2.86
N THR A 709 -6.52 4.35 -2.06
CA THR A 709 -6.54 5.79 -1.82
C THR A 709 -5.70 6.30 -0.65
N LEU A 710 -5.29 5.46 0.31
CA LEU A 710 -4.71 5.96 1.58
C LEU A 710 -3.44 5.20 2.06
N VAL A 711 -2.98 4.17 1.32
CA VAL A 711 -1.94 3.21 1.76
C VAL A 711 -0.49 3.62 1.42
N SER A 712 -0.26 4.67 0.63
CA SER A 712 1.08 4.95 0.06
C SER A 712 2.11 5.61 0.99
N LEU A 713 1.72 6.20 2.12
CA LEU A 713 2.61 7.09 2.89
C LEU A 713 3.57 6.41 3.87
N ALA A 714 3.46 5.09 4.04
CA ALA A 714 3.96 4.47 5.26
C ALA A 714 5.05 3.41 5.08
N ARG A 715 5.11 2.76 3.90
CA ARG A 715 6.19 1.81 3.57
C ARG A 715 7.54 2.47 3.30
N ASN A 716 7.57 3.76 2.96
CA ASN A 716 8.81 4.47 2.58
C ASN A 716 9.78 4.72 3.76
N ALA A 717 9.33 4.63 5.01
CA ALA A 717 10.17 4.92 6.16
C ALA A 717 11.09 3.76 6.59
N SER A 718 10.71 2.49 6.35
CA SER A 718 11.49 1.34 6.87
C SER A 718 12.45 0.71 5.85
N GLN A 719 12.18 0.82 4.54
CA GLN A 719 13.04 0.24 3.52
C GLN A 719 14.28 1.09 3.20
N ASN A 720 14.18 2.43 3.27
CA ASN A 720 15.34 3.32 3.07
C ASN A 720 16.28 3.40 4.30
N ALA A 721 15.79 2.99 5.48
CA ALA A 721 16.60 2.92 6.70
C ALA A 721 17.50 1.67 6.76
N MET A 722 17.22 0.61 6.00
CA MET A 722 18.03 -0.62 5.99
C MET A 722 18.93 -0.80 4.76
N ALA A 723 18.72 -0.04 3.67
CA ALA A 723 19.59 -0.08 2.50
C ALA A 723 20.80 0.88 2.57
N SER A 724 20.81 1.85 3.48
CA SER A 724 21.87 2.86 3.60
C SER A 724 22.89 2.62 4.73
N THR A 725 22.74 1.55 5.52
CA THR A 725 23.64 1.26 6.68
C THR A 725 24.54 0.04 6.55
N ARG A 726 24.60 -0.65 5.39
CA ARG A 726 25.58 -1.74 5.19
C ARG A 726 26.20 -1.71 3.78
N HIS A 727 27.52 -1.53 3.76
CA HIS A 727 28.44 -1.41 2.60
C HIS A 727 28.32 -0.03 1.92
N VAL A 728 29.08 1.03 2.25
CA VAL A 728 30.55 1.18 2.18
C VAL A 728 30.93 2.38 3.06
N ALA A 729 31.08 2.19 4.37
CA ALA A 729 31.54 3.27 5.26
C ALA A 729 32.22 2.70 6.51
N ASN A 730 33.04 1.66 6.38
CA ASN A 730 33.79 1.15 7.53
C ASN A 730 35.08 0.41 7.14
N VAL A 731 35.81 0.89 6.13
CA VAL A 731 37.28 0.77 6.08
C VAL A 731 37.77 1.98 5.26
N LYS A 732 38.67 2.80 5.82
CA LYS A 732 39.39 3.95 5.20
C LYS A 732 38.97 5.39 5.53
N SER A 733 37.98 5.66 6.40
CA SER A 733 37.81 7.05 6.92
C SER A 733 38.93 7.48 7.88
N ALA A 734 39.61 6.53 8.54
CA ALA A 734 40.73 6.82 9.44
C ALA A 734 42.04 7.22 8.71
N ALA A 735 42.26 6.75 7.47
CA ALA A 735 43.45 7.08 6.69
C ALA A 735 43.28 8.40 5.90
N PHE A 736 42.07 8.68 5.42
CA PHE A 736 41.77 9.89 4.65
C PHE A 736 41.80 11.15 5.53
N ASN A 737 41.29 11.06 6.77
CA ASN A 737 41.32 12.17 7.72
C ASN A 737 42.71 12.42 8.34
N ALA A 738 43.61 11.44 8.31
CA ALA A 738 44.98 11.59 8.82
C ALA A 738 45.89 12.38 7.87
N SER A 739 45.65 12.34 6.55
CA SER A 739 46.47 13.04 5.55
C SER A 739 46.09 14.51 5.37
N ILE A 740 44.80 14.87 5.50
CA ILE A 740 44.34 16.27 5.40
C ILE A 740 44.88 17.12 6.56
N ASN A 741 44.99 16.54 7.76
CA ASN A 741 45.55 17.24 8.93
C ASN A 741 47.07 17.44 8.89
N ASN A 742 47.79 16.81 7.96
CA ASN A 742 49.26 16.90 7.86
C ASN A 742 49.78 17.65 6.61
N GLY A 743 48.91 18.21 5.77
CA GLY A 743 49.29 19.14 4.70
C GLY A 743 50.08 18.55 3.51
N ASP A 744 50.11 17.23 3.32
CA ASP A 744 50.79 16.59 2.18
C ASP A 744 49.83 16.42 0.98
N PHE A 745 49.65 17.51 0.22
CA PHE A 745 48.82 17.53 -1.00
C PHE A 745 49.50 16.83 -2.20
N GLU A 746 50.83 16.68 -2.21
CA GLU A 746 51.57 16.00 -3.29
C GLU A 746 51.49 14.46 -3.20
N GLY A 747 51.32 13.90 -2.00
CA GLY A 747 51.01 12.49 -1.78
C GLY A 747 49.61 12.11 -2.32
N LEU A 748 48.62 12.98 -2.13
CA LEU A 748 47.25 12.79 -2.60
C LEU A 748 47.16 12.77 -4.13
N ALA A 749 47.88 13.67 -4.81
CA ALA A 749 47.92 13.74 -6.27
C ALA A 749 48.59 12.51 -6.92
N ARG A 750 49.58 11.89 -6.25
CA ARG A 750 50.21 10.63 -6.72
C ARG A 750 49.29 9.42 -6.52
N GLY A 751 48.50 9.39 -5.45
CA GLY A 751 47.51 8.33 -5.21
C GLY A 751 46.39 8.31 -6.25
N ILE A 752 45.89 9.48 -6.66
CA ILE A 752 44.83 9.62 -7.67
C ILE A 752 45.33 9.21 -9.07
N LYS A 753 46.58 9.56 -9.44
CA LYS A 753 47.18 9.13 -10.72
C LYS A 753 47.43 7.62 -10.81
N SER A 754 47.76 6.98 -9.69
CA SER A 754 47.91 5.52 -9.60
C SER A 754 46.59 4.79 -9.80
N TYR A 755 45.49 5.34 -9.27
CA TYR A 755 44.14 4.76 -9.38
C TYR A 755 43.57 4.78 -10.81
N HIS A 756 43.80 5.88 -11.55
CA HIS A 756 43.45 5.95 -12.98
C HIS A 756 44.24 4.98 -13.86
N HIS A 757 45.49 4.68 -13.50
CA HIS A 757 46.30 3.72 -14.27
C HIS A 757 45.83 2.27 -14.09
N SER A 758 45.33 1.90 -12.90
CA SER A 758 44.79 0.56 -12.62
C SER A 758 43.46 0.26 -13.30
N LEU A 759 42.60 1.26 -13.54
CA LEU A 759 41.32 1.07 -14.24
C LEU A 759 41.49 0.83 -15.75
N SER A 760 42.61 1.28 -16.35
CA SER A 760 42.90 1.09 -17.78
C SER A 760 43.36 -0.33 -18.17
N LYS A 761 43.58 -1.24 -17.20
CA LYS A 761 44.15 -2.58 -17.44
C LYS A 761 43.26 -3.74 -16.98
N ALA A 762 42.02 -3.49 -16.57
CA ALA A 762 41.12 -4.53 -16.10
C ALA A 762 39.79 -4.51 -16.89
N ASN A 763 39.84 -5.00 -18.13
CA ASN A 763 38.81 -5.85 -18.73
C ASN A 763 39.28 -6.34 -20.11
N PRO A 764 39.23 -7.65 -20.42
CA PRO A 764 38.59 -8.09 -21.64
C PRO A 764 37.06 -7.96 -21.53
#